data_AF-A0A923VHI5-F1
#
_entry.id   AF-A0A923VHI5-F1
#
_cell.length_a   1.000
_cell.length_b   1.000
_cell.length_c   1.000
_cell.angle_alpha   90.00
_cell.angle_beta   90.00
_cell.angle_gamma   90.00
#
_symmetry.space_group_name_H-M   'P 1'
#
loop_
_entity.id
_entity.type
_entity.pdbx_description
1 polymer ?
#
loop_
_entity_poly.entity_id
_entity_poly.type
_entity_poly.pdbx_seq_one_letter_code
_entity_poly.pdbx_strand_id
1 'polypeptide(L)'
;MKKYYKTIFYDKYGNAKLRGLNSGWFYAGLLLKIILGCTLASSYLTSYFAPFINYFVESGFNDPYAYFQQNSTGAEFPYPPLMLWIMATPRVIFSAFADNQFIQLFIYRLPLLVMDFAILTVLLRWIKTNHKKVIIYYWLSPIIIYINYIHGQLDIIPIGFLVICLYFLFKRNWTVAAFFIACSIGTKTNMAIVVPFIAIYLIKLNQLNLKDYIKVSLIFILTLLIINLPYLNSADFMTMVYHNPVQQKIFESYFSFGSLSYIFIPGVYLMLLLRLQSFRSVNKDLLMLFLAFSFGTIILFVPPMQGWYCWTIPFFIYFMVKQDMEQPVIFVLLNVFYFFFFAVTPVSDFYSVFYLFSEAAVFITPYEYFHLSQNVVNVAFTFMQTALAAFLIALYLKGIRQHTGLKMLYKPFLIGVGGDSGAGKSTFTALSEKVFGTDITSIIRGDDMHKWERGNENWKHVTHLNPKANDIHKDFSDIKKLKEGYSVLRKHYNHDNGNFSLPFEIKSNKLVMFEGLHPFYLKNQAALYDLKVFIRPDESIRIEQKLARDTGERGKTSEGVINQINDRQEDSDKYIKAQEKNADVIFSFIPAENERALMVTLANDIPLDNLILQLSENGNLDITHEFSDDDKQVLILKGEISDTAIELIAFDEAPWLEDLGIYQSEWENNYNGIMQLILLEAVYYKMKLD
;
A
#
# COMPACT_ATOMS: atom_id res chain seq x y z
N MET A 1 -8.89 -15.17 14.96
CA MET A 1 -8.31 -15.80 13.76
C MET A 1 -9.30 -16.04 12.61
N LYS A 2 -10.53 -16.57 12.81
CA LYS A 2 -11.51 -16.81 11.71
C LYS A 2 -11.88 -15.58 10.84
N LYS A 3 -11.86 -14.35 11.39
CA LYS A 3 -12.16 -13.10 10.63
C LYS A 3 -11.03 -12.68 9.66
N TYR A 4 -9.78 -13.09 9.91
CA TYR A 4 -8.61 -12.69 9.10
C TYR A 4 -8.33 -13.66 7.94
N TYR A 5 -8.57 -14.97 8.10
CA TYR A 5 -8.36 -15.96 7.03
C TYR A 5 -9.28 -15.71 5.83
N LYS A 6 -10.54 -15.35 6.07
CA LYS A 6 -11.46 -14.98 4.99
C LYS A 6 -10.92 -13.80 4.19
N THR A 7 -10.26 -12.82 4.80
CA THR A 7 -9.78 -11.60 4.10
C THR A 7 -8.54 -11.78 3.23
N ILE A 8 -7.78 -12.89 3.35
CA ILE A 8 -6.51 -13.16 2.61
C ILE A 8 -6.70 -14.04 1.38
N PHE A 9 -7.66 -14.96 1.38
CA PHE A 9 -7.96 -15.79 0.20
C PHE A 9 -9.26 -15.37 -0.48
N TYR A 10 -10.17 -14.81 0.31
CA TYR A 10 -11.50 -14.44 -0.14
C TYR A 10 -11.79 -12.97 0.21
N ASP A 11 -12.87 -12.41 -0.32
CA ASP A 11 -13.43 -11.17 0.22
C ASP A 11 -14.38 -11.49 1.38
N LYS A 12 -15.04 -10.47 1.94
CA LYS A 12 -16.04 -10.70 3.00
C LYS A 12 -17.25 -11.51 2.51
N TYR A 13 -17.41 -11.68 1.19
CA TYR A 13 -18.52 -12.33 0.51
C TYR A 13 -18.18 -13.74 -0.03
N GLY A 14 -16.91 -14.15 0.02
CA GLY A 14 -16.47 -15.49 -0.37
C GLY A 14 -15.87 -15.61 -1.78
N ASN A 15 -15.65 -14.51 -2.51
CA ASN A 15 -15.02 -14.55 -3.83
C ASN A 15 -13.50 -14.68 -3.73
N ALA A 16 -12.89 -15.50 -4.58
CA ALA A 16 -11.44 -15.71 -4.58
C ALA A 16 -10.70 -14.43 -5.02
N LYS A 17 -9.95 -13.84 -4.08
CA LYS A 17 -9.15 -12.61 -4.30
C LYS A 17 -7.82 -12.87 -5.01
N LEU A 18 -7.50 -14.13 -5.29
CA LEU A 18 -6.22 -14.59 -5.84
C LEU A 18 -6.42 -15.33 -7.17
N ARG A 19 -7.14 -14.72 -8.12
CA ARG A 19 -7.49 -15.33 -9.42
C ARG A 19 -6.28 -15.93 -10.17
N GLY A 20 -5.06 -15.40 -9.95
CA GLY A 20 -3.82 -15.89 -10.57
C GLY A 20 -3.44 -17.32 -10.16
N LEU A 21 -3.86 -17.79 -8.99
CA LEU A 21 -3.54 -19.13 -8.48
C LEU A 21 -4.26 -20.25 -9.24
N ASN A 22 -5.37 -19.94 -9.91
CA ASN A 22 -6.13 -20.91 -10.71
C ASN A 22 -5.57 -21.08 -12.14
N SER A 23 -4.45 -20.42 -12.47
CA SER A 23 -3.88 -20.46 -13.82
C SER A 23 -3.04 -21.73 -14.06
N GLY A 24 -3.05 -22.27 -15.28
CA GLY A 24 -2.17 -23.38 -15.66
C GLY A 24 -0.68 -23.07 -15.47
N TRP A 25 -0.29 -21.81 -15.64
CA TRP A 25 1.07 -21.32 -15.40
C TRP A 25 1.51 -21.43 -13.93
N PHE A 26 0.59 -21.27 -12.97
CA PHE A 26 0.88 -21.49 -11.56
C PHE A 26 1.25 -22.95 -11.30
N TYR A 27 0.43 -23.88 -11.76
CA TYR A 27 0.67 -25.32 -11.57
C TYR A 27 1.92 -25.80 -12.31
N ALA A 28 2.18 -25.31 -13.53
CA ALA A 28 3.41 -25.60 -14.26
C ALA A 28 4.65 -25.14 -13.48
N GLY A 29 4.62 -23.93 -12.92
CA GLY A 29 5.70 -23.43 -12.07
C GLY A 29 5.88 -24.22 -10.78
N LEU A 30 4.78 -24.62 -10.13
CA LEU A 30 4.83 -25.46 -8.92
C LEU A 30 5.47 -26.82 -9.22
N LEU A 31 5.05 -27.48 -10.29
CA LEU A 31 5.61 -28.76 -10.72
C LEU A 31 7.10 -28.63 -11.04
N LEU A 32 7.49 -27.59 -11.78
CA LEU A 32 8.89 -27.31 -12.10
C LEU A 32 9.74 -27.13 -10.83
N LYS A 33 9.27 -26.32 -9.86
CA LYS A 33 9.96 -26.08 -8.59
C LYS A 33 10.12 -27.36 -7.76
N ILE A 34 9.10 -28.23 -7.74
CA ILE A 34 9.18 -29.53 -7.06
C ILE A 34 10.22 -30.42 -7.74
N ILE A 35 10.14 -30.58 -9.07
CA ILE A 35 11.08 -31.43 -9.82
C ILE A 35 12.51 -30.96 -9.60
N LEU A 36 12.79 -29.67 -9.79
CA LEU A 36 14.13 -29.11 -9.61
C LEU A 36 14.60 -29.24 -8.16
N GLY A 37 13.73 -28.95 -7.18
CA GLY A 37 14.06 -29.07 -5.75
C GLY A 37 14.34 -30.50 -5.28
N CYS A 38 13.81 -31.51 -5.97
CA CYS A 38 14.15 -32.91 -5.73
C CYS A 38 15.46 -33.33 -6.40
N THR A 39 15.77 -32.79 -7.58
CA THR A 39 16.78 -33.37 -8.50
C THR A 39 18.10 -32.61 -8.56
N LEU A 40 18.13 -31.33 -8.15
CA LEU A 40 19.28 -30.45 -8.30
C LEU A 40 19.66 -29.83 -6.96
N ALA A 41 20.95 -29.81 -6.62
CA ALA A 41 21.45 -29.24 -5.37
C ALA A 41 22.89 -28.74 -5.49
N SER A 42 23.15 -27.52 -5.03
CA SER A 42 24.53 -26.99 -4.95
C SER A 42 25.33 -27.62 -3.80
N SER A 43 26.65 -27.45 -3.86
CA SER A 43 27.56 -27.74 -2.74
C SER A 43 27.23 -26.94 -1.48
N TYR A 44 26.69 -25.72 -1.59
CA TYR A 44 26.24 -24.95 -0.42
C TYR A 44 25.21 -25.72 0.40
N LEU A 45 24.23 -26.31 -0.27
CA LEU A 45 23.19 -27.04 0.43
C LEU A 45 23.67 -28.41 0.90
N THR A 46 24.36 -29.16 0.04
CA THR A 46 24.74 -30.55 0.35
C THR A 46 25.92 -30.67 1.31
N SER A 47 26.87 -29.72 1.26
CA SER A 47 28.11 -29.77 2.03
C SER A 47 28.09 -28.88 3.28
N TYR A 48 27.25 -27.85 3.33
CA TYR A 48 27.17 -26.94 4.47
C TYR A 48 25.83 -27.03 5.20
N PHE A 49 24.73 -26.65 4.56
CA PHE A 49 23.44 -26.51 5.27
C PHE A 49 22.85 -27.87 5.70
N ALA A 50 22.77 -28.86 4.81
CA ALA A 50 22.14 -30.14 5.13
C ALA A 50 22.88 -30.90 6.26
N PRO A 51 24.23 -31.01 6.28
CA PRO A 51 24.96 -31.60 7.39
C PRO A 51 24.71 -30.88 8.71
N PHE A 52 24.67 -29.54 8.70
CA PHE A 52 24.39 -28.74 9.89
C PHE A 52 23.00 -29.04 10.48
N ILE A 53 21.98 -29.08 9.62
CA ILE A 53 20.61 -29.41 10.04
C ILE A 53 20.47 -30.88 10.48
N ASN A 54 21.13 -31.82 9.78
CA ASN A 54 21.08 -33.23 10.14
C ASN A 54 21.73 -33.48 11.50
N TYR A 55 22.91 -32.93 11.75
CA TYR A 55 23.54 -33.02 13.06
C TYR A 55 22.62 -32.47 14.16
N PHE A 56 22.00 -31.31 13.96
CA PHE A 56 21.09 -30.74 14.95
C PHE A 56 19.93 -31.70 15.27
N VAL A 57 19.32 -32.31 14.26
CA VAL A 57 18.19 -33.24 14.46
C VAL A 57 18.64 -34.59 15.04
N GLU A 58 19.70 -35.18 14.51
CA GLU A 58 20.18 -36.53 14.84
C GLU A 58 20.89 -36.57 16.19
N SER A 59 21.50 -35.47 16.62
CA SER A 59 22.10 -35.33 17.96
C SER A 59 21.07 -35.08 19.07
N GLY A 60 19.78 -35.00 18.75
CA GLY A 60 18.74 -34.67 19.73
C GLY A 60 18.70 -33.19 20.12
N PHE A 61 18.96 -32.30 19.16
CA PHE A 61 18.94 -30.84 19.30
C PHE A 61 20.12 -30.25 20.12
N ASN A 62 21.28 -30.91 20.11
CA ASN A 62 22.51 -30.34 20.69
C ASN A 62 23.00 -29.12 19.90
N ASP A 63 23.80 -28.25 20.51
CA ASP A 63 24.30 -27.02 19.88
C ASP A 63 25.11 -27.32 18.60
N PRO A 64 24.56 -27.01 17.40
CA PRO A 64 25.25 -27.27 16.14
C PRO A 64 26.30 -26.20 15.84
N TYR A 65 26.16 -24.98 16.39
CA TYR A 65 27.13 -23.90 16.18
C TYR A 65 28.46 -24.28 16.83
N ALA A 66 28.43 -24.77 18.08
CA ALA A 66 29.62 -25.22 18.78
C ALA A 66 30.31 -26.41 18.07
N TYR A 67 29.54 -27.38 17.59
CA TYR A 67 30.09 -28.56 16.91
C TYR A 67 30.81 -28.20 15.60
N PHE A 68 30.16 -27.43 14.70
CA PHE A 68 30.76 -27.11 13.40
C PHE A 68 31.86 -26.07 13.49
N GLN A 69 31.84 -25.19 14.50
CA GLN A 69 32.95 -24.26 14.74
C GLN A 69 34.24 -25.00 15.12
N GLN A 70 34.15 -26.13 15.82
CA GLN A 70 35.31 -26.90 16.28
C GLN A 70 35.76 -27.98 15.29
N ASN A 71 34.85 -28.51 14.47
CA ASN A 71 35.10 -29.69 13.63
C ASN A 71 35.10 -29.40 12.12
N SER A 72 34.86 -28.15 11.70
CA SER A 72 34.72 -27.79 10.28
C SER A 72 35.25 -26.36 10.02
N THR A 73 34.75 -25.70 8.97
CA THR A 73 35.17 -24.37 8.53
C THR A 73 34.61 -23.22 9.38
N GLY A 74 33.59 -23.48 10.23
CA GLY A 74 32.99 -22.47 11.10
C GLY A 74 32.16 -21.42 10.36
N ALA A 75 31.71 -21.72 9.13
CA ALA A 75 30.95 -20.83 8.27
C ALA A 75 29.76 -21.54 7.59
N GLU A 76 29.41 -22.73 8.05
CA GLU A 76 28.42 -23.61 7.44
C GLU A 76 27.01 -23.04 7.50
N PHE A 77 26.66 -22.35 8.59
CA PHE A 77 25.31 -21.87 8.83
C PHE A 77 25.29 -20.49 9.50
N PRO A 78 25.58 -19.41 8.75
CA PRO A 78 25.68 -18.05 9.28
C PRO A 78 24.31 -17.39 9.44
N TYR A 79 23.37 -18.09 10.08
CA TYR A 79 21.99 -17.66 10.26
C TYR A 79 21.58 -17.76 11.73
N PRO A 80 20.70 -16.87 12.22
CA PRO A 80 20.24 -16.94 13.60
C PRO A 80 19.29 -18.13 13.84
N PRO A 81 18.96 -18.43 15.11
CA PRO A 81 18.36 -19.71 15.50
C PRO A 81 16.97 -19.98 14.91
N LEU A 82 16.20 -18.94 14.59
CA LEU A 82 14.90 -19.16 13.95
C LEU A 82 15.04 -19.82 12.57
N MET A 83 16.11 -19.51 11.83
CA MET A 83 16.39 -20.18 10.55
C MET A 83 16.66 -21.67 10.78
N LEU A 84 17.50 -22.01 11.76
CA LEU A 84 17.81 -23.38 12.14
C LEU A 84 16.53 -24.18 12.43
N TRP A 85 15.64 -23.65 13.27
CA TRP A 85 14.38 -24.31 13.61
C TRP A 85 13.43 -24.46 12.42
N ILE A 86 13.33 -23.44 11.56
CA ILE A 86 12.51 -23.50 10.35
C ILE A 86 12.99 -24.62 9.42
N MET A 87 14.31 -24.75 9.25
CA MET A 87 14.90 -25.76 8.38
C MET A 87 14.88 -27.17 9.01
N ALA A 88 15.01 -27.27 10.33
CA ALA A 88 14.96 -28.55 11.05
C ALA A 88 13.54 -29.14 11.12
N THR A 89 12.50 -28.31 11.19
CA THR A 89 11.12 -28.76 11.39
C THR A 89 10.64 -29.77 10.33
N PRO A 90 10.77 -29.51 9.01
CA PRO A 90 10.46 -30.50 7.98
C PRO A 90 11.29 -31.77 8.08
N ARG A 91 12.59 -31.65 8.43
CA ARG A 91 13.49 -32.80 8.59
C ARG A 91 13.06 -33.74 9.71
N VAL A 92 12.48 -33.20 10.79
CA VAL A 92 11.90 -33.96 11.90
C VAL A 92 10.57 -34.61 11.49
N ILE A 93 9.65 -33.82 10.92
CA ILE A 93 8.29 -34.29 10.55
C ILE A 93 8.34 -35.40 9.50
N PHE A 94 9.22 -35.26 8.50
CA PHE A 94 9.36 -36.21 7.40
C PHE A 94 10.57 -37.14 7.57
N SER A 95 11.02 -37.37 8.81
CA SER A 95 12.16 -38.24 9.13
C SER A 95 12.05 -39.64 8.53
N ALA A 96 10.85 -40.22 8.48
CA ALA A 96 10.58 -41.53 7.89
C ALA A 96 10.85 -41.62 6.37
N PHE A 97 10.94 -40.48 5.68
CA PHE A 97 11.23 -40.40 4.24
C PHE A 97 12.61 -39.83 3.95
N ALA A 98 13.41 -39.54 4.98
CA ALA A 98 14.70 -38.88 4.84
C ALA A 98 15.80 -39.79 4.27
N ASP A 99 15.59 -41.10 4.23
CA ASP A 99 16.55 -42.06 3.66
C ASP A 99 16.60 -42.00 2.12
N ASN A 100 15.56 -41.47 1.47
CA ASN A 100 15.57 -41.25 0.03
C ASN A 100 16.21 -39.89 -0.28
N GLN A 101 17.36 -39.90 -0.97
CA GLN A 101 18.14 -38.70 -1.29
C GLN A 101 17.33 -37.61 -2.02
N PHE A 102 16.49 -37.97 -3.01
CA PHE A 102 15.67 -37.00 -3.75
C PHE A 102 14.59 -36.35 -2.87
N ILE A 103 13.97 -37.14 -1.99
CA ILE A 103 12.95 -36.64 -1.06
C ILE A 103 13.61 -35.78 0.03
N GLN A 104 14.76 -36.20 0.55
CA GLN A 104 15.54 -35.45 1.54
C GLN A 104 15.92 -34.07 1.02
N LEU A 105 16.36 -33.98 -0.23
CA LEU A 105 16.64 -32.70 -0.88
C LEU A 105 15.41 -31.80 -0.88
N PHE A 106 14.25 -32.32 -1.29
CA PHE A 106 13.03 -31.52 -1.30
C PHE A 106 12.57 -31.10 0.10
N ILE A 107 12.78 -31.93 1.13
CA ILE A 107 12.45 -31.60 2.53
C ILE A 107 13.14 -30.29 2.95
N TYR A 108 14.40 -30.06 2.57
CA TYR A 108 15.08 -28.78 2.84
C TYR A 108 14.53 -27.60 2.02
N ARG A 109 13.91 -27.82 0.86
CA ARG A 109 13.27 -26.75 0.07
C ARG A 109 11.84 -26.45 0.50
N LEU A 110 11.21 -27.30 1.32
CA LEU A 110 9.83 -27.10 1.73
C LEU A 110 9.61 -25.73 2.42
N PRO A 111 10.47 -25.26 3.35
CA PRO A 111 10.35 -23.92 3.91
C PRO A 111 10.51 -22.81 2.87
N LEU A 112 11.41 -23.00 1.89
CA LEU A 112 11.62 -22.05 0.79
C LEU A 112 10.36 -21.94 -0.06
N LEU A 113 9.73 -23.07 -0.41
CA LEU A 113 8.47 -23.10 -1.16
C LEU A 113 7.31 -22.43 -0.42
N VAL A 114 7.21 -22.64 0.90
CA VAL A 114 6.19 -21.98 1.73
C VAL A 114 6.37 -20.46 1.70
N MET A 115 7.61 -19.97 1.83
CA MET A 115 7.89 -18.53 1.84
C MET A 115 7.77 -17.89 0.45
N ASP A 116 8.21 -18.57 -0.61
CA ASP A 116 7.99 -18.17 -2.01
C ASP A 116 6.49 -18.04 -2.31
N PHE A 117 5.69 -19.04 -1.92
CA PHE A 117 4.24 -18.99 -2.08
C PHE A 117 3.58 -17.87 -1.24
N ALA A 118 4.08 -17.61 -0.03
CA ALA A 118 3.60 -16.50 0.80
C ALA A 118 3.87 -15.14 0.14
N ILE A 119 5.06 -14.94 -0.44
CA ILE A 119 5.39 -13.73 -1.20
C ILE A 119 4.48 -13.60 -2.43
N LEU A 120 4.31 -14.67 -3.22
CA LEU A 120 3.40 -14.67 -4.36
C LEU A 120 1.99 -14.24 -3.95
N THR A 121 1.48 -14.80 -2.85
CA THR A 121 0.15 -14.50 -2.32
C THR A 121 0.03 -13.02 -1.96
N VAL A 122 1.03 -12.46 -1.29
CA VAL A 122 1.04 -11.02 -0.95
C VAL A 122 1.16 -10.14 -2.19
N LEU A 123 2.00 -10.51 -3.17
CA LEU A 123 2.13 -9.78 -4.43
C LEU A 123 0.82 -9.74 -5.22
N LEU A 124 0.11 -10.87 -5.33
CA LEU A 124 -1.23 -10.93 -5.93
C LEU A 124 -2.27 -10.12 -5.14
N ARG A 125 -2.07 -9.90 -3.83
CA ARG A 125 -2.92 -9.01 -3.05
C ARG A 125 -2.62 -7.54 -3.26
N TRP A 126 -1.34 -7.18 -3.39
CA TRP A 126 -0.94 -5.80 -3.63
C TRP A 126 -1.19 -5.36 -5.07
N ILE A 127 -1.11 -6.28 -6.02
CA ILE A 127 -1.33 -6.05 -7.45
C ILE A 127 -2.67 -6.70 -7.84
N LYS A 128 -3.76 -5.94 -7.74
CA LYS A 128 -5.13 -6.40 -8.01
C LYS A 128 -5.39 -6.72 -9.48
N THR A 129 -4.62 -6.10 -10.38
CA THR A 129 -4.72 -6.27 -11.84
C THR A 129 -3.54 -7.08 -12.38
N ASN A 130 -3.61 -7.54 -13.64
CA ASN A 130 -2.47 -8.16 -14.32
C ASN A 130 -1.84 -9.37 -13.60
N HIS A 131 -2.62 -10.19 -12.86
CA HIS A 131 -2.13 -11.38 -12.15
C HIS A 131 -1.28 -12.32 -13.01
N LYS A 132 -1.59 -12.43 -14.32
CA LYS A 132 -0.78 -13.20 -15.27
C LYS A 132 0.67 -12.72 -15.33
N LYS A 133 0.91 -11.40 -15.34
CA LYS A 133 2.27 -10.81 -15.31
C LYS A 133 2.98 -11.14 -14.00
N VAL A 134 2.28 -11.14 -12.86
CA VAL A 134 2.87 -11.56 -11.56
C VAL A 134 3.33 -13.01 -11.60
N ILE A 135 2.51 -13.92 -12.13
CA ILE A 135 2.87 -15.34 -12.26
C ILE A 135 4.10 -15.50 -13.17
N ILE A 136 4.11 -14.83 -14.33
CA ILE A 136 5.23 -14.93 -15.29
C ILE A 136 6.52 -14.33 -14.71
N TYR A 137 6.47 -13.12 -14.16
CA TYR A 137 7.68 -12.41 -13.75
C TYR A 137 8.21 -12.84 -12.38
N TYR A 138 7.35 -13.27 -11.45
CA TYR A 138 7.75 -13.72 -10.11
C TYR A 138 7.78 -15.24 -9.99
N TRP A 139 6.61 -15.88 -10.14
CA TRP A 139 6.47 -17.31 -9.86
C TRP A 139 7.33 -18.18 -10.79
N LEU A 140 7.44 -17.75 -12.05
CA LEU A 140 8.29 -18.37 -13.07
C LEU A 140 9.63 -17.64 -13.25
N SER A 141 10.02 -16.76 -12.32
CA SER A 141 11.29 -16.01 -12.41
C SER A 141 12.48 -16.97 -12.47
N PRO A 142 13.31 -16.89 -13.52
CA PRO A 142 14.50 -17.73 -13.63
C PRO A 142 15.45 -17.56 -12.44
N ILE A 143 15.68 -16.33 -11.97
CA ILE A 143 16.55 -16.06 -10.82
C ILE A 143 15.98 -16.69 -9.54
N ILE A 144 14.68 -16.53 -9.25
CA ILE A 144 14.06 -17.12 -8.04
C ILE A 144 14.11 -18.65 -8.09
N ILE A 145 13.80 -19.24 -9.25
CA ILE A 145 13.86 -20.68 -9.43
C ILE A 145 15.29 -21.19 -9.20
N TYR A 146 16.27 -20.53 -9.80
CA TYR A 146 17.68 -20.87 -9.65
C TYR A 146 18.13 -20.77 -8.19
N ILE A 147 17.95 -19.61 -7.55
CA ILE A 147 18.41 -19.37 -6.17
C ILE A 147 17.79 -20.40 -5.20
N ASN A 148 16.49 -20.66 -5.28
CA ASN A 148 15.78 -21.42 -4.25
C ASN A 148 15.77 -22.94 -4.50
N TYR A 149 15.63 -23.38 -5.75
CA TYR A 149 15.36 -24.79 -6.05
C TYR A 149 16.54 -25.51 -6.69
N ILE A 150 17.40 -24.78 -7.41
CA ILE A 150 18.61 -25.32 -8.05
C ILE A 150 19.79 -25.14 -7.08
N HIS A 151 20.09 -23.91 -6.69
CA HIS A 151 21.17 -23.58 -5.77
C HIS A 151 20.80 -23.88 -4.30
N GLY A 152 19.59 -23.56 -3.85
CA GLY A 152 19.15 -23.85 -2.47
C GLY A 152 19.61 -22.85 -1.41
N GLN A 153 19.75 -21.57 -1.76
CA GLN A 153 19.98 -20.50 -0.78
C GLN A 153 18.73 -20.22 0.07
N LEU A 154 18.93 -19.73 1.29
CA LEU A 154 17.87 -19.58 2.29
C LEU A 154 17.22 -18.19 2.32
N ASP A 155 17.73 -17.25 1.51
CA ASP A 155 17.37 -15.82 1.50
C ASP A 155 15.89 -15.50 1.23
N ILE A 156 15.14 -16.41 0.61
CA ILE A 156 13.69 -16.21 0.39
C ILE A 156 12.91 -16.20 1.72
N ILE A 157 13.39 -16.86 2.77
CA ILE A 157 12.72 -16.95 4.07
C ILE A 157 12.66 -15.59 4.79
N PRO A 158 13.79 -14.88 5.03
CA PRO A 158 13.75 -13.56 5.65
C PRO A 158 12.95 -12.56 4.82
N ILE A 159 13.02 -12.65 3.49
CA ILE A 159 12.22 -11.81 2.58
C ILE A 159 10.72 -12.16 2.66
N GLY A 160 10.37 -13.44 2.81
CA GLY A 160 8.99 -13.87 3.03
C GLY A 160 8.41 -13.26 4.29
N PHE A 161 9.14 -13.33 5.40
CA PHE A 161 8.74 -12.66 6.64
C PHE A 161 8.67 -11.14 6.51
N LEU A 162 9.59 -10.51 5.77
CA LEU A 162 9.54 -9.08 5.50
C LEU A 162 8.28 -8.70 4.70
N VAL A 163 7.95 -9.43 3.64
CA VAL A 163 6.77 -9.17 2.82
C VAL A 163 5.48 -9.39 3.62
N ILE A 164 5.42 -10.42 4.47
CA ILE A 164 4.30 -10.63 5.40
C ILE A 164 4.21 -9.48 6.43
N CYS A 165 5.35 -9.03 6.98
CA CYS A 165 5.40 -7.86 7.87
C CYS A 165 4.80 -6.64 7.18
N LEU A 166 5.24 -6.32 5.97
CA LEU A 166 4.73 -5.18 5.19
C LEU A 166 3.23 -5.31 4.90
N TYR A 167 2.74 -6.53 4.61
CA TYR A 167 1.31 -6.77 4.43
C TYR A 167 0.50 -6.36 5.66
N PHE A 168 0.90 -6.80 6.86
CA PHE A 168 0.23 -6.43 8.10
C PHE A 168 0.46 -4.97 8.51
N LEU A 169 1.63 -4.41 8.20
CA LEU A 169 1.97 -3.01 8.42
C LEU A 169 1.00 -2.10 7.66
N PHE A 170 0.76 -2.39 6.38
CA PHE A 170 -0.16 -1.62 5.53
C PHE A 170 -1.62 -1.81 5.94
N LYS A 171 -1.99 -2.99 6.46
CA LYS A 171 -3.31 -3.23 7.07
C LYS A 171 -3.45 -2.67 8.49
N ARG A 172 -2.50 -1.85 8.96
CA ARG A 172 -2.48 -1.22 10.29
C ARG A 172 -2.51 -2.22 11.47
N ASN A 173 -2.12 -3.48 11.24
CA ASN A 173 -1.92 -4.46 12.30
C ASN A 173 -0.46 -4.44 12.76
N TRP A 174 -0.09 -3.35 13.43
CA TRP A 174 1.30 -3.03 13.76
C TRP A 174 1.95 -4.05 14.71
N THR A 175 1.15 -4.69 15.56
CA THR A 175 1.63 -5.74 16.49
C THR A 175 2.06 -7.00 15.75
N VAL A 176 1.29 -7.43 14.75
CA VAL A 176 1.64 -8.60 13.94
C VAL A 176 2.79 -8.25 13.00
N ALA A 177 2.82 -7.02 12.47
CA ALA A 177 3.96 -6.53 11.69
C ALA A 177 5.26 -6.55 12.52
N ALA A 178 5.24 -6.09 13.78
CA ALA A 178 6.39 -6.10 14.69
C ALA A 178 6.94 -7.51 14.94
N PHE A 179 6.06 -8.49 15.11
CA PHE A 179 6.44 -9.90 15.24
C PHE A 179 7.15 -10.39 13.97
N PHE A 180 6.59 -10.15 12.79
CA PHE A 180 7.17 -10.65 11.54
C PHE A 180 8.48 -9.96 11.13
N ILE A 181 8.67 -8.66 11.43
CA ILE A 181 9.98 -8.03 11.21
C ILE A 181 11.03 -8.61 12.17
N ALA A 182 10.66 -8.93 13.42
CA ALA A 182 11.55 -9.65 14.33
C ALA A 182 11.89 -11.06 13.81
N CYS A 183 10.94 -11.79 13.23
CA CYS A 183 11.20 -13.08 12.58
C CYS A 183 12.10 -12.95 11.34
N SER A 184 11.94 -11.90 10.54
CA SER A 184 12.80 -11.62 9.38
C SER A 184 14.25 -11.39 9.82
N ILE A 185 14.48 -10.56 10.85
CA ILE A 185 15.81 -10.33 11.43
C ILE A 185 16.34 -11.60 12.11
N GLY A 186 15.47 -12.34 12.79
CA GLY A 186 15.79 -13.62 13.45
C GLY A 186 16.12 -14.75 12.48
N THR A 187 15.87 -14.58 11.18
CA THR A 187 16.31 -15.51 10.12
C THR A 187 17.49 -14.96 9.33
N LYS A 188 17.68 -13.63 9.25
CA LYS A 188 18.89 -13.01 8.69
C LYS A 188 19.10 -11.60 9.27
N THR A 189 20.22 -11.40 9.95
CA THR A 189 20.53 -10.15 10.69
C THR A 189 20.50 -8.90 9.82
N ASN A 190 20.95 -8.99 8.56
CA ASN A 190 20.97 -7.88 7.61
C ASN A 190 19.57 -7.29 7.32
N MET A 191 18.48 -7.98 7.65
CA MET A 191 17.13 -7.42 7.55
C MET A 191 16.88 -6.25 8.51
N ALA A 192 17.78 -6.02 9.49
CA ALA A 192 17.71 -4.88 10.39
C ALA A 192 17.76 -3.53 9.65
N ILE A 193 18.31 -3.47 8.43
CA ILE A 193 18.33 -2.26 7.60
C ILE A 193 16.92 -1.73 7.26
N VAL A 194 15.89 -2.57 7.38
CA VAL A 194 14.49 -2.19 7.11
C VAL A 194 13.90 -1.37 8.25
N VAL A 195 14.36 -1.59 9.49
CA VAL A 195 13.72 -1.05 10.71
C VAL A 195 13.63 0.48 10.69
N PRO A 196 14.69 1.24 10.33
CA PRO A 196 14.59 2.71 10.29
C PRO A 196 13.57 3.23 9.27
N PHE A 197 13.41 2.55 8.12
CA PHE A 197 12.39 2.92 7.14
C PHE A 197 10.96 2.69 7.66
N ILE A 198 10.71 1.56 8.32
CA ILE A 198 9.41 1.29 8.97
C ILE A 198 9.14 2.31 10.08
N ALA A 199 10.14 2.67 10.87
CA ALA A 199 10.00 3.68 11.92
C ALA A 199 9.60 5.05 11.34
N ILE A 200 10.28 5.51 10.29
CA ILE A 200 9.92 6.74 9.57
C ILE A 200 8.49 6.66 9.04
N TYR A 201 8.10 5.55 8.43
CA TYR A 201 6.74 5.33 7.93
C TYR A 201 5.69 5.45 9.05
N LEU A 202 5.89 4.79 10.19
CA LEU A 202 4.97 4.86 11.33
C LEU A 202 4.86 6.27 11.93
N ILE A 203 5.98 6.98 12.05
CA ILE A 203 6.00 8.38 12.52
C ILE A 203 5.20 9.28 11.55
N LYS A 204 5.38 9.10 10.25
CA LYS A 204 4.71 9.90 9.21
C LYS A 204 3.22 9.57 9.04
N LEU A 205 2.76 8.40 9.48
CA LEU A 205 1.33 8.09 9.55
C LEU A 205 0.61 8.92 10.61
N ASN A 206 1.30 9.32 11.69
CA ASN A 206 0.76 10.13 12.80
C ASN A 206 -0.56 9.61 13.42
N GLN A 207 -0.75 8.29 13.44
CA GLN A 207 -1.96 7.61 13.95
C GLN A 207 -1.72 6.80 15.23
N LEU A 208 -0.45 6.58 15.58
CA LEU A 208 -0.06 5.80 16.75
C LEU A 208 0.03 6.70 17.98
N ASN A 209 -0.65 6.31 19.06
CA ASN A 209 -0.46 6.93 20.36
C ASN A 209 0.82 6.37 21.02
N LEU A 210 1.37 7.08 22.02
CA LEU A 210 2.60 6.66 22.71
C LEU A 210 2.52 5.22 23.27
N LYS A 211 1.35 4.81 23.78
CA LYS A 211 1.12 3.45 24.28
C LYS A 211 1.28 2.39 23.19
N ASP A 212 0.81 2.68 21.98
CA ASP A 212 0.91 1.76 20.85
C ASP A 212 2.35 1.65 20.36
N TYR A 213 3.10 2.76 20.32
CA TYR A 213 4.55 2.74 20.05
C TYR A 213 5.31 1.86 21.03
N ILE A 214 5.05 1.99 22.34
CA ILE A 214 5.68 1.16 23.37
C ILE A 214 5.33 -0.31 23.17
N LYS A 215 4.05 -0.62 22.93
CA LYS A 215 3.58 -1.99 22.70
C LYS A 215 4.25 -2.64 21.48
N VAL A 216 4.28 -1.95 20.34
CA VAL A 216 4.92 -2.41 19.10
C VAL A 216 6.41 -2.66 19.33
N SER A 217 7.09 -1.72 19.99
CA SER A 217 8.53 -1.83 20.28
C SER A 217 8.82 -3.00 21.24
N LEU A 218 7.99 -3.20 22.26
CA LEU A 218 8.13 -4.29 23.20
C LEU A 218 7.96 -5.66 22.52
N ILE A 219 6.95 -5.81 21.66
CA ILE A 219 6.73 -7.06 20.90
C ILE A 219 7.95 -7.36 20.01
N PHE A 220 8.46 -6.35 19.31
CA PHE A 220 9.64 -6.49 18.47
C PHE A 220 10.87 -6.96 19.28
N ILE A 221 11.18 -6.29 20.39
CA ILE A 221 12.33 -6.60 21.24
C ILE A 221 12.18 -7.98 21.89
N LEU A 222 11.02 -8.29 22.49
CA LEU A 222 10.78 -9.57 23.15
C LEU A 222 10.87 -10.73 22.15
N THR A 223 10.35 -10.57 20.92
CA THR A 223 10.43 -11.61 19.89
C THR A 223 11.90 -11.88 19.51
N LEU A 224 12.70 -10.84 19.30
CA LEU A 224 14.13 -10.99 19.01
C LEU A 224 14.90 -11.65 20.16
N LEU A 225 14.61 -11.27 21.40
CA LEU A 225 15.22 -11.87 22.58
C LEU A 225 14.87 -13.36 22.68
N ILE A 226 13.59 -13.73 22.54
CA ILE A 226 13.13 -15.12 22.61
C ILE A 226 13.78 -15.97 21.51
N ILE A 227 13.87 -15.46 20.28
CA ILE A 227 14.50 -16.18 19.16
C ILE A 227 15.97 -16.51 19.45
N ASN A 228 16.72 -15.55 20.01
CA ASN A 228 18.16 -15.73 20.22
C ASN A 228 18.48 -16.40 21.57
N LEU A 229 17.56 -16.38 22.54
CA LEU A 229 17.75 -16.85 23.91
C LEU A 229 18.50 -18.19 24.04
N PRO A 230 18.23 -19.22 23.21
CA PRO A 230 18.90 -20.52 23.36
C PRO A 230 20.43 -20.47 23.14
N TYR A 231 20.93 -19.50 22.36
CA TYR A 231 22.35 -19.44 21.97
C TYR A 231 23.03 -18.11 22.32
N LEU A 232 22.36 -17.20 23.03
CA LEU A 232 22.92 -15.87 23.38
C LEU A 232 24.27 -15.95 24.12
N ASN A 233 24.50 -17.02 24.89
CA ASN A 233 25.74 -17.21 25.64
C ASN A 233 26.79 -18.06 24.90
N SER A 234 26.50 -18.53 23.69
CA SER A 234 27.43 -19.35 22.89
C SER A 234 28.38 -18.44 22.11
N ALA A 235 29.67 -18.48 22.43
CA ALA A 235 30.70 -17.73 21.72
C ALA A 235 30.85 -18.18 20.26
N ASP A 236 30.62 -19.48 20.01
CA ASP A 236 30.66 -20.08 18.67
C ASP A 236 29.52 -19.56 17.80
N PHE A 237 28.30 -19.47 18.37
CA PHE A 237 27.17 -18.82 17.71
C PHE A 237 27.45 -17.36 17.38
N MET A 238 27.98 -16.58 18.33
CA MET A 238 28.32 -15.17 18.10
C MET A 238 29.33 -15.01 16.97
N THR A 239 30.30 -15.91 16.89
CA THR A 239 31.34 -15.89 15.85
C THR A 239 30.77 -16.24 14.47
N MET A 240 30.04 -17.35 14.35
CA MET A 240 29.49 -17.83 13.09
C MET A 240 28.41 -16.90 12.51
N VAL A 241 27.57 -16.30 13.37
CA VAL A 241 26.40 -15.52 12.96
C VAL A 241 26.67 -14.02 12.95
N TYR A 242 27.22 -13.43 14.02
CA TYR A 242 27.38 -11.97 14.13
C TYR A 242 28.75 -11.46 13.66
N HIS A 243 29.84 -12.23 13.86
CA HIS A 243 31.18 -11.86 13.38
C HIS A 243 31.55 -12.48 12.03
N ASN A 244 30.54 -12.83 11.22
CA ASN A 244 30.77 -13.43 9.92
C ASN A 244 31.48 -12.45 8.95
N PRO A 245 32.55 -12.87 8.24
CA PRO A 245 33.29 -12.00 7.31
C PRO A 245 32.43 -11.46 6.16
N VAL A 246 31.37 -12.16 5.76
CA VAL A 246 30.42 -11.69 4.74
C VAL A 246 29.73 -10.40 5.16
N GLN A 247 29.52 -10.15 6.46
CA GLN A 247 28.94 -8.90 6.94
C GLN A 247 29.91 -7.71 6.78
N GLN A 248 31.23 -7.96 6.79
CA GLN A 248 32.22 -6.90 6.62
C GLN A 248 32.27 -6.36 5.19
N LYS A 249 31.73 -7.10 4.20
CA LYS A 249 31.70 -6.69 2.80
C LYS A 249 31.02 -5.34 2.56
N ILE A 250 30.07 -4.94 3.42
CA ILE A 250 29.40 -3.64 3.29
C ILE A 250 30.36 -2.44 3.46
N PHE A 251 31.56 -2.67 4.00
CA PHE A 251 32.59 -1.66 4.19
C PHE A 251 33.70 -1.71 3.10
N GLU A 252 33.67 -2.69 2.18
CA GLU A 252 34.70 -2.86 1.14
C GLU A 252 34.65 -1.77 0.06
N SER A 253 33.47 -1.19 -0.18
CA SER A 253 33.28 -0.11 -1.15
C SER A 253 33.49 1.25 -0.48
N TYR A 254 34.64 1.87 -0.73
CA TYR A 254 35.00 3.18 -0.19
C TYR A 254 35.83 4.03 -1.17
N PHE A 255 35.84 5.35 -0.93
CA PHE A 255 36.72 6.30 -1.57
C PHE A 255 37.61 6.98 -0.52
N SER A 256 38.92 7.03 -0.74
CA SER A 256 39.88 7.57 0.23
C SER A 256 40.21 9.04 -0.02
N PHE A 257 40.20 9.83 1.06
CA PHE A 257 40.62 11.23 1.12
C PHE A 257 41.75 11.37 2.15
N GLY A 258 42.99 11.11 1.74
CA GLY A 258 44.13 11.07 2.67
C GLY A 258 43.95 9.97 3.72
N SER A 259 43.87 10.33 5.01
CA SER A 259 43.62 9.40 6.12
C SER A 259 42.14 9.07 6.35
N LEU A 260 41.22 9.79 5.70
CA LEU A 260 39.78 9.58 5.83
C LEU A 260 39.28 8.70 4.69
N SER A 261 38.23 7.92 4.93
CA SER A 261 37.55 7.14 3.91
C SER A 261 36.04 7.39 3.95
N TYR A 262 35.46 7.64 2.79
CA TYR A 262 34.01 7.68 2.60
C TYR A 262 33.51 6.29 2.20
N ILE A 263 32.68 5.68 3.04
CA ILE A 263 32.16 4.33 2.80
C ILE A 263 30.82 4.45 2.07
N PHE A 264 30.73 3.89 0.86
CA PHE A 264 29.63 4.16 -0.05
C PHE A 264 28.28 3.61 0.46
N ILE A 265 28.22 2.36 0.90
CA ILE A 265 26.94 1.74 1.30
C ILE A 265 26.29 2.47 2.48
N PRO A 266 26.97 2.70 3.62
CA PRO A 266 26.39 3.46 4.72
C PRO A 266 26.04 4.90 4.32
N GLY A 267 26.86 5.54 3.47
CA GLY A 267 26.62 6.89 2.97
C GLY A 267 25.33 7.00 2.15
N VAL A 268 25.16 6.13 1.15
CA VAL A 268 23.95 6.07 0.32
C VAL A 268 22.73 5.67 1.14
N TYR A 269 22.87 4.72 2.06
CA TYR A 269 21.79 4.34 2.97
C TYR A 269 21.28 5.52 3.83
N LEU A 270 22.20 6.32 4.38
CA LEU A 270 21.84 7.54 5.12
C LEU A 270 21.14 8.57 4.23
N MET A 271 21.61 8.75 2.98
CA MET A 271 20.95 9.62 2.01
C MET A 271 19.51 9.16 1.72
N LEU A 272 19.28 7.85 1.59
CA LEU A 272 17.94 7.28 1.40
C LEU A 272 17.03 7.55 2.61
N LEU A 273 17.53 7.41 3.85
CA LEU A 273 16.75 7.73 5.05
C LEU A 273 16.38 9.22 5.12
N LEU A 274 17.34 10.11 4.89
CA LEU A 274 17.11 11.56 4.86
C LEU A 274 16.12 11.94 3.76
N ARG A 275 16.24 11.31 2.59
CA ARG A 275 15.32 11.55 1.48
C ARG A 275 13.91 11.07 1.81
N LEU A 276 13.71 9.89 2.38
CA LEU A 276 12.38 9.43 2.81
C LEU A 276 11.78 10.37 3.86
N GLN A 277 12.57 10.79 4.84
CA GLN A 277 12.14 11.71 5.90
C GLN A 277 11.71 13.09 5.35
N SER A 278 12.29 13.52 4.22
CA SER A 278 11.94 14.81 3.58
C SER A 278 10.52 14.85 3.00
N PHE A 279 9.89 13.70 2.74
CA PHE A 279 8.51 13.68 2.24
C PHE A 279 7.51 14.09 3.33
N ARG A 280 6.50 14.88 2.94
CA ARG A 280 5.42 15.32 3.85
C ARG A 280 4.59 14.13 4.34
N SER A 281 4.26 13.21 3.43
CA SER A 281 3.59 11.95 3.72
C SER A 281 4.34 10.80 3.06
N VAL A 282 4.27 9.61 3.65
CA VAL A 282 4.88 8.38 3.13
C VAL A 282 3.79 7.35 2.97
N ASN A 283 3.54 6.89 1.74
CA ASN A 283 2.59 5.82 1.46
C ASN A 283 3.29 4.46 1.31
N LYS A 284 2.51 3.40 1.08
CA LYS A 284 3.02 2.02 0.93
C LYS A 284 4.06 1.91 -0.19
N ASP A 285 3.80 2.57 -1.31
CA ASP A 285 4.66 2.55 -2.49
C ASP A 285 6.00 3.20 -2.19
N LEU A 286 5.98 4.39 -1.56
CA LEU A 286 7.20 5.07 -1.21
C LEU A 286 8.04 4.25 -0.24
N LEU A 287 7.42 3.61 0.77
CA LEU A 287 8.17 2.71 1.66
C LEU A 287 8.80 1.54 0.87
N MET A 288 8.02 0.83 0.06
CA MET A 288 8.51 -0.31 -0.73
C MET A 288 9.61 0.09 -1.72
N LEU A 289 9.50 1.27 -2.31
CA LEU A 289 10.48 1.82 -3.23
C LEU A 289 11.82 2.06 -2.52
N PHE A 290 11.80 2.67 -1.33
CA PHE A 290 13.01 2.92 -0.55
C PHE A 290 13.62 1.63 0.00
N LEU A 291 12.81 0.63 0.34
CA LEU A 291 13.31 -0.70 0.68
C LEU A 291 14.00 -1.36 -0.52
N ALA A 292 13.40 -1.29 -1.72
CA ALA A 292 14.03 -1.77 -2.95
C ALA A 292 15.38 -1.09 -3.21
N PHE A 293 15.47 0.23 -3.01
CA PHE A 293 16.74 0.96 -3.12
C PHE A 293 17.76 0.56 -2.07
N SER A 294 17.33 0.31 -0.82
CA SER A 294 18.25 -0.09 0.24
C SER A 294 18.93 -1.43 -0.07
N PHE A 295 18.17 -2.44 -0.48
CA PHE A 295 18.73 -3.73 -0.90
C PHE A 295 19.50 -3.62 -2.22
N GLY A 296 18.97 -2.86 -3.19
CA GLY A 296 19.61 -2.64 -4.47
C GLY A 296 20.98 -1.97 -4.35
N THR A 297 21.12 -1.02 -3.41
CA THR A 297 22.39 -0.34 -3.12
C THR A 297 23.45 -1.32 -2.63
N ILE A 298 23.08 -2.24 -1.73
CA ILE A 298 24.03 -3.25 -1.22
C ILE A 298 24.52 -4.14 -2.36
N ILE A 299 23.61 -4.61 -3.23
CA ILE A 299 23.94 -5.48 -4.37
C ILE A 299 24.76 -4.72 -5.43
N LEU A 300 24.53 -3.42 -5.59
CA LEU A 300 25.21 -2.59 -6.57
C LEU A 300 26.69 -2.35 -6.24
N PHE A 301 27.01 -2.20 -4.95
CA PHE A 301 28.33 -1.78 -4.49
C PHE A 301 29.21 -2.91 -3.91
N VAL A 302 28.69 -4.14 -3.83
CA VAL A 302 29.45 -5.30 -3.33
C VAL A 302 29.35 -6.43 -4.36
N PRO A 303 30.43 -7.19 -4.61
CA PRO A 303 30.37 -8.43 -5.38
C PRO A 303 29.30 -9.37 -4.78
N PRO A 304 28.14 -9.55 -5.44
CA PRO A 304 26.99 -10.14 -4.80
C PRO A 304 27.13 -11.66 -4.79
N MET A 305 26.67 -12.28 -3.71
CA MET A 305 26.42 -13.73 -3.70
C MET A 305 25.14 -14.03 -4.49
N GLN A 306 25.05 -15.24 -5.04
CA GLN A 306 23.95 -15.72 -5.88
C GLN A 306 22.58 -15.40 -5.25
N GLY A 307 22.43 -15.63 -3.94
CA GLY A 307 21.18 -15.45 -3.20
C GLY A 307 20.72 -14.02 -2.95
N TRP A 308 21.59 -13.01 -3.04
CA TRP A 308 21.25 -11.64 -2.61
C TRP A 308 20.23 -10.96 -3.53
N TYR A 309 20.18 -11.34 -4.81
CA TYR A 309 19.18 -10.82 -5.76
C TYR A 309 17.74 -11.15 -5.36
N CYS A 310 17.53 -12.18 -4.53
CA CYS A 310 16.22 -12.50 -3.97
C CYS A 310 15.66 -11.35 -3.11
N TRP A 311 16.50 -10.45 -2.57
CA TRP A 311 16.07 -9.35 -1.72
C TRP A 311 15.29 -8.27 -2.48
N THR A 312 15.61 -8.06 -3.76
CA THR A 312 15.05 -6.96 -4.56
C THR A 312 13.92 -7.41 -5.48
N ILE A 313 13.95 -8.66 -5.95
CA ILE A 313 13.01 -9.17 -6.96
C ILE A 313 11.52 -8.96 -6.61
N PRO A 314 11.03 -9.27 -5.39
CA PRO A 314 9.62 -9.06 -5.06
C PRO A 314 9.19 -7.59 -5.21
N PHE A 315 10.04 -6.66 -4.80
CA PHE A 315 9.77 -5.22 -4.92
C PHE A 315 9.87 -4.75 -6.37
N PHE A 316 10.85 -5.24 -7.12
CA PHE A 316 11.02 -4.93 -8.54
C PHE A 316 9.79 -5.34 -9.35
N ILE A 317 9.26 -6.54 -9.09
CA ILE A 317 8.07 -7.05 -9.76
C ILE A 317 6.82 -6.29 -9.34
N TYR A 318 6.71 -5.95 -8.05
CA TYR A 318 5.63 -5.09 -7.56
C TYR A 318 5.50 -3.83 -8.40
N PHE A 319 6.59 -3.08 -8.57
CA PHE A 319 6.55 -1.84 -9.36
C PHE A 319 6.45 -2.09 -10.86
N MET A 320 7.16 -3.07 -11.42
CA MET A 320 7.06 -3.37 -12.86
C MET A 320 5.64 -3.68 -13.29
N VAL A 321 4.92 -4.51 -12.53
CA VAL A 321 3.56 -4.93 -12.88
C VAL A 321 2.55 -3.85 -12.54
N LYS A 322 2.67 -3.20 -11.36
CA LYS A 322 1.74 -2.14 -10.95
C LYS A 322 1.81 -0.92 -11.86
N GLN A 323 3.00 -0.55 -12.34
CA GLN A 323 3.22 0.64 -13.17
C GLN A 323 3.13 0.37 -14.67
N ASP A 324 2.75 -0.85 -15.06
CA ASP A 324 2.84 -1.37 -16.41
C ASP A 324 4.09 -0.91 -17.14
N MET A 325 5.26 -1.21 -16.56
CA MET A 325 6.52 -0.75 -17.14
C MET A 325 6.70 -1.34 -18.54
N GLU A 326 6.48 -0.51 -19.57
CA GLU A 326 6.62 -0.85 -21.00
C GLU A 326 8.01 -1.37 -21.42
N GLN A 327 8.99 -1.40 -20.52
CA GLN A 327 10.37 -1.80 -20.80
C GLN A 327 10.76 -3.07 -20.02
N PRO A 328 10.15 -4.24 -20.29
CA PRO A 328 10.59 -5.51 -19.71
C PRO A 328 12.03 -5.86 -20.11
N VAL A 329 12.56 -5.21 -21.15
CA VAL A 329 13.92 -5.40 -21.66
C VAL A 329 14.98 -5.24 -20.58
N ILE A 330 14.92 -4.21 -19.72
CA ILE A 330 15.93 -4.00 -18.67
C ILE A 330 15.91 -5.15 -17.66
N PHE A 331 14.72 -5.64 -17.29
CA PHE A 331 14.58 -6.78 -16.39
C PHE A 331 15.07 -8.08 -17.04
N VAL A 332 14.77 -8.29 -18.33
CA VAL A 332 15.28 -9.44 -19.09
C VAL A 332 16.80 -9.40 -19.18
N LEU A 333 17.38 -8.24 -19.50
CA LEU A 333 18.83 -8.05 -19.53
C LEU A 333 19.47 -8.30 -18.17
N LEU A 334 18.84 -7.87 -17.08
CA LEU A 334 19.30 -8.18 -15.73
C LEU A 334 19.33 -9.70 -15.48
N ASN A 335 18.30 -10.44 -15.89
CA ASN A 335 18.29 -11.91 -15.80
C ASN A 335 19.42 -12.53 -16.64
N VAL A 336 19.56 -12.12 -17.90
CA VAL A 336 20.59 -12.64 -18.80
C VAL A 336 22.00 -12.38 -18.25
N PHE A 337 22.29 -11.14 -17.82
CA PHE A 337 23.59 -10.78 -17.30
C PHE A 337 23.89 -11.40 -15.94
N TYR A 338 22.88 -11.62 -15.09
CA TYR A 338 23.02 -12.38 -13.84
C TYR A 338 23.54 -13.79 -14.14
N PHE A 339 22.86 -14.53 -15.03
CA PHE A 339 23.29 -15.90 -15.36
C PHE A 339 24.64 -15.92 -16.07
N PHE A 340 24.88 -14.97 -16.97
CA PHE A 340 26.17 -14.87 -17.65
C PHE A 340 27.32 -14.64 -16.67
N PHE A 341 27.17 -13.72 -15.72
CA PHE A 341 28.19 -13.44 -14.71
C PHE A 341 28.52 -14.68 -13.87
N PHE A 342 27.51 -15.36 -13.31
CA PHE A 342 27.76 -16.56 -12.51
C PHE A 342 28.23 -17.76 -13.35
N ALA A 343 27.91 -17.82 -14.64
CA ALA A 343 28.42 -18.85 -15.54
C ALA A 343 29.93 -18.71 -15.83
N VAL A 344 30.46 -17.47 -15.87
CA VAL A 344 31.88 -17.20 -16.18
C VAL A 344 32.74 -16.96 -14.95
N THR A 345 32.17 -17.01 -13.74
CA THR A 345 32.90 -16.78 -12.50
C THR A 345 33.72 -18.02 -12.11
N PRO A 346 34.99 -17.90 -11.69
CA PRO A 346 35.88 -19.06 -11.44
C PRO A 346 35.39 -19.96 -10.29
N VAL A 347 34.84 -19.35 -9.23
CA VAL A 347 34.38 -20.05 -8.02
C VAL A 347 32.86 -20.14 -8.04
N SER A 348 32.31 -20.71 -9.12
CA SER A 348 30.87 -20.84 -9.30
C SER A 348 30.43 -22.28 -9.10
N ASP A 349 29.52 -22.48 -8.15
CA ASP A 349 28.81 -23.74 -7.95
C ASP A 349 27.68 -23.95 -8.98
N PHE A 350 27.56 -23.07 -9.98
CA PHE A 350 26.54 -23.13 -11.02
C PHE A 350 26.51 -24.47 -11.77
N TYR A 351 27.67 -25.11 -11.92
CA TYR A 351 27.80 -26.39 -12.63
C TYR A 351 27.87 -27.61 -11.70
N SER A 352 28.16 -27.41 -10.41
CA SER A 352 28.20 -28.50 -9.43
C SER A 352 26.81 -29.00 -9.03
N VAL A 353 25.75 -28.33 -9.49
CA VAL A 353 24.36 -28.65 -9.15
C VAL A 353 23.90 -30.03 -9.68
N PHE A 354 24.57 -30.54 -10.72
CA PHE A 354 24.27 -31.85 -11.33
C PHE A 354 24.96 -33.03 -10.64
N TYR A 355 25.55 -32.82 -9.46
CA TYR A 355 26.31 -33.84 -8.71
C TYR A 355 25.57 -35.19 -8.58
N LEU A 356 24.25 -35.16 -8.37
CA LEU A 356 23.39 -36.35 -8.23
C LEU A 356 23.35 -37.25 -9.48
N PHE A 357 23.61 -36.69 -10.66
CA PHE A 357 23.57 -37.41 -11.92
C PHE A 357 24.95 -37.92 -12.37
N SER A 358 26.03 -37.48 -11.72
CA SER A 358 27.39 -37.92 -12.04
C SER A 358 28.37 -37.62 -10.91
N GLU A 359 28.65 -38.62 -10.06
CA GLU A 359 29.73 -38.56 -9.04
C GLU A 359 31.14 -38.41 -9.66
N ALA A 360 31.31 -38.76 -10.94
CA ALA A 360 32.59 -38.81 -11.64
C ALA A 360 32.85 -37.65 -12.62
N ALA A 361 31.94 -36.67 -12.73
CA ALA A 361 32.14 -35.54 -13.62
C ALA A 361 32.84 -34.40 -12.86
N VAL A 362 34.12 -34.19 -13.13
CA VAL A 362 34.76 -32.90 -12.85
C VAL A 362 34.04 -31.88 -13.73
N PHE A 363 33.10 -31.15 -13.14
CA PHE A 363 32.39 -30.08 -13.84
C PHE A 363 33.34 -28.89 -13.98
N ILE A 364 34.13 -28.91 -15.06
CA ILE A 364 35.01 -27.81 -15.44
C ILE A 364 34.12 -26.60 -15.74
N THR A 365 34.33 -25.49 -15.02
CA THR A 365 33.59 -24.26 -15.27
C THR A 365 33.92 -23.73 -16.67
N PRO A 366 33.04 -22.99 -17.37
CA PRO A 366 33.39 -22.33 -18.62
C PRO A 366 34.63 -21.44 -18.50
N TYR A 367 34.85 -20.86 -17.32
CA TYR A 367 36.06 -20.12 -17.02
C TYR A 367 37.32 -20.98 -17.20
N GLU A 368 37.33 -22.17 -16.63
CA GLU A 368 38.43 -23.12 -16.76
C GLU A 368 38.50 -23.77 -18.14
N TYR A 369 37.35 -24.17 -18.70
CA TYR A 369 37.24 -24.88 -19.99
C TYR A 369 37.68 -24.00 -21.16
N PHE A 370 37.24 -22.74 -21.18
CA PHE A 370 37.60 -21.78 -22.24
C PHE A 370 38.82 -20.92 -21.89
N HIS A 371 39.47 -21.18 -20.75
CA HIS A 371 40.59 -20.37 -20.24
C HIS A 371 40.27 -18.85 -20.24
N LEU A 372 39.09 -18.48 -19.74
CA LEU A 372 38.65 -17.09 -19.71
C LEU A 372 39.59 -16.26 -18.82
N SER A 373 39.82 -15.00 -19.21
CA SER A 373 40.60 -14.07 -18.40
C SER A 373 39.73 -13.36 -17.37
N GLN A 374 40.35 -12.86 -16.30
CA GLN A 374 39.68 -12.01 -15.30
C GLN A 374 38.97 -10.79 -15.93
N ASN A 375 39.48 -10.29 -17.06
CA ASN A 375 38.84 -9.19 -17.79
C ASN A 375 37.43 -9.56 -18.27
N VAL A 376 37.19 -10.80 -18.69
CA VAL A 376 35.86 -11.27 -19.11
C VAL A 376 34.89 -11.26 -17.92
N VAL A 377 35.36 -11.71 -16.75
CA VAL A 377 34.58 -11.70 -15.50
C VAL A 377 34.24 -10.26 -15.10
N ASN A 378 35.21 -9.34 -15.18
CA ASN A 378 35.01 -7.93 -14.87
C ASN A 378 34.01 -7.27 -15.84
N VAL A 379 34.04 -7.61 -17.13
CA VAL A 379 33.06 -7.14 -18.13
C VAL A 379 31.67 -7.69 -17.84
N ALA A 380 31.56 -9.00 -17.53
CA ALA A 380 30.28 -9.62 -17.17
C ALA A 380 29.67 -8.98 -15.91
N PHE A 381 30.51 -8.74 -14.89
CA PHE A 381 30.13 -8.03 -13.67
C PHE A 381 29.65 -6.61 -13.98
N THR A 382 30.38 -5.89 -14.84
CA THR A 382 30.02 -4.52 -15.24
C THR A 382 28.66 -4.49 -15.95
N PHE A 383 28.38 -5.42 -16.86
CA PHE A 383 27.06 -5.49 -17.53
C PHE A 383 25.94 -5.79 -16.54
N MET A 384 26.14 -6.75 -15.63
CA MET A 384 25.16 -7.09 -14.60
C MET A 384 24.86 -5.89 -13.70
N GLN A 385 25.90 -5.21 -13.20
CA GLN A 385 25.73 -4.04 -12.33
C GLN A 385 25.14 -2.84 -13.07
N THR A 386 25.48 -2.64 -14.35
CA THR A 386 24.89 -1.59 -15.18
C THR A 386 23.40 -1.83 -15.39
N ALA A 387 22.98 -3.07 -15.66
CA ALA A 387 21.57 -3.41 -15.79
C ALA A 387 20.81 -3.21 -14.47
N LEU A 388 21.41 -3.58 -13.33
CA LEU A 388 20.84 -3.32 -12.02
C LEU A 388 20.68 -1.82 -11.75
N ALA A 389 21.72 -1.02 -12.01
CA ALA A 389 21.67 0.43 -11.85
C ALA A 389 20.62 1.09 -12.75
N ALA A 390 20.57 0.70 -14.03
CA ALA A 390 19.57 1.17 -14.98
C ALA A 390 18.15 0.83 -14.50
N PHE A 391 17.96 -0.38 -13.95
CA PHE A 391 16.70 -0.80 -13.37
C PHE A 391 16.30 0.05 -12.17
N LEU A 392 17.21 0.29 -11.22
CA LEU A 392 16.99 1.15 -10.06
C LEU A 392 16.66 2.60 -10.49
N ILE A 393 17.34 3.14 -11.48
CA ILE A 393 17.06 4.49 -12.01
C ILE A 393 15.66 4.53 -12.66
N ALA A 394 15.32 3.55 -13.50
CA ALA A 394 13.99 3.47 -14.11
C ALA A 394 12.88 3.39 -13.04
N LEU A 395 13.12 2.58 -12.01
CA LEU A 395 12.25 2.43 -10.85
C LEU A 395 12.10 3.75 -10.08
N TYR A 396 13.17 4.51 -9.89
CA TYR A 396 13.15 5.82 -9.22
C TYR A 396 12.30 6.82 -10.00
N LEU A 397 12.58 6.95 -11.30
CA LEU A 397 11.93 7.92 -12.17
C LEU A 397 10.42 7.65 -12.28
N LYS A 398 9.99 6.40 -12.40
CA LYS A 398 8.57 6.05 -12.47
C LYS A 398 7.90 6.01 -11.10
N GLY A 399 8.55 5.42 -10.10
CA GLY A 399 8.08 5.32 -8.70
C GLY A 399 7.76 6.67 -8.07
N ILE A 400 8.66 7.65 -8.19
CA ILE A 400 8.44 8.97 -7.59
C ILE A 400 7.43 9.78 -8.37
N ARG A 401 7.42 9.72 -9.71
CA ARG A 401 6.44 10.45 -10.54
C ARG A 401 5.00 10.11 -10.18
N GLN A 402 4.71 8.83 -9.92
CA GLN A 402 3.37 8.40 -9.49
C GLN A 402 3.00 8.98 -8.12
N HIS A 403 3.93 9.00 -7.16
CA HIS A 403 3.72 9.62 -5.86
C HIS A 403 3.46 11.13 -5.98
N THR A 404 4.13 11.83 -6.90
CA THR A 404 3.89 13.26 -7.14
C THR A 404 2.62 13.55 -7.94
N GLY A 405 2.06 12.55 -8.64
CA GLY A 405 0.88 12.73 -9.50
C GLY A 405 -0.46 12.80 -8.76
N LEU A 406 -0.50 12.53 -7.43
CA LEU A 406 -1.70 12.63 -6.62
C LEU A 406 -1.62 13.86 -5.70
N LYS A 407 -2.34 14.93 -6.05
CA LYS A 407 -2.35 16.22 -5.32
C LYS A 407 -2.52 16.08 -3.80
N MET A 408 -3.42 15.19 -3.36
CA MET A 408 -3.68 14.89 -1.93
C MET A 408 -2.46 14.40 -1.13
N LEU A 409 -1.40 13.91 -1.79
CA LEU A 409 -0.21 13.40 -1.09
C LEU A 409 0.73 14.50 -0.59
N TYR A 410 0.73 15.68 -1.24
CA TYR A 410 1.62 16.78 -0.91
C TYR A 410 0.90 18.07 -0.48
N LYS A 411 -0.38 18.24 -0.85
CA LYS A 411 -1.21 19.38 -0.44
C LYS A 411 -2.64 18.94 -0.07
N PRO A 412 -3.29 19.55 0.93
CA PRO A 412 -4.71 19.31 1.22
C PRO A 412 -5.58 19.55 -0.02
N PHE A 413 -6.46 18.59 -0.32
CA PHE A 413 -7.45 18.68 -1.38
C PHE A 413 -8.77 19.17 -0.79
N LEU A 414 -9.31 20.26 -1.34
CA LEU A 414 -10.51 20.89 -0.82
C LEU A 414 -11.73 20.58 -1.65
N ILE A 415 -12.76 20.07 -0.98
CA ILE A 415 -14.08 19.88 -1.55
C ILE A 415 -15.01 20.91 -0.94
N GLY A 416 -15.66 21.72 -1.76
CA GLY A 416 -16.78 22.55 -1.31
C GLY A 416 -18.09 21.83 -1.58
N VAL A 417 -19.01 21.82 -0.62
CA VAL A 417 -20.32 21.19 -0.70
C VAL A 417 -21.39 22.25 -0.45
N GLY A 418 -22.03 22.70 -1.52
CA GLY A 418 -23.10 23.70 -1.51
C GLY A 418 -24.48 23.09 -1.61
N GLY A 419 -25.49 23.88 -1.26
CA GLY A 419 -26.89 23.49 -1.32
C GLY A 419 -27.73 24.17 -0.24
N ASP A 420 -29.04 24.17 -0.42
CA ASP A 420 -29.95 24.83 0.52
C ASP A 420 -30.05 24.06 1.86
N SER A 421 -30.60 24.71 2.88
CA SER A 421 -30.93 24.10 4.17
C SER A 421 -31.88 22.92 3.95
N GLY A 422 -31.47 21.74 4.41
CA GLY A 422 -32.24 20.50 4.24
C GLY A 422 -31.98 19.75 2.94
N ALA A 423 -31.04 20.21 2.09
CA ALA A 423 -30.73 19.54 0.83
C ALA A 423 -29.98 18.19 0.98
N GLY A 424 -29.47 17.85 2.16
CA GLY A 424 -28.69 16.62 2.38
C GLY A 424 -27.15 16.79 2.34
N LYS A 425 -26.63 18.03 2.44
CA LYS A 425 -25.18 18.32 2.48
C LYS A 425 -24.43 17.51 3.55
N SER A 426 -24.92 17.54 4.78
CA SER A 426 -24.32 16.80 5.91
C SER A 426 -24.42 15.29 5.77
N THR A 427 -25.44 14.80 5.06
CA THR A 427 -25.51 13.39 4.68
C THR A 427 -24.39 13.07 3.69
N PHE A 428 -24.21 13.88 2.65
CA PHE A 428 -23.17 13.68 1.65
C PHE A 428 -21.75 13.73 2.23
N THR A 429 -21.44 14.70 3.11
CA THR A 429 -20.12 14.77 3.75
C THR A 429 -19.88 13.60 4.70
N ALA A 430 -20.90 13.14 5.43
CA ALA A 430 -20.80 11.93 6.25
C ALA A 430 -20.60 10.65 5.41
N LEU A 431 -21.29 10.53 4.26
CA LEU A 431 -21.08 9.44 3.31
C LEU A 431 -19.65 9.45 2.74
N SER A 432 -19.13 10.64 2.47
CA SER A 432 -17.76 10.82 1.98
C SER A 432 -16.74 10.43 3.05
N GLU A 433 -16.95 10.85 4.30
CA GLU A 433 -16.11 10.50 5.44
C GLU A 433 -16.08 8.99 5.71
N LYS A 434 -17.19 8.27 5.49
CA LYS A 434 -17.23 6.80 5.55
C LYS A 434 -16.30 6.13 4.53
N VAL A 435 -16.10 6.74 3.36
CA VAL A 435 -15.19 6.22 2.33
C VAL A 435 -13.75 6.55 2.63
N PHE A 436 -13.45 7.83 2.87
CA PHE A 436 -12.09 8.31 3.05
C PHE A 436 -11.53 8.03 4.45
N GLY A 437 -12.39 7.94 5.45
CA GLY A 437 -12.04 7.78 6.86
C GLY A 437 -11.84 9.12 7.58
N THR A 438 -12.16 9.13 8.87
CA THR A 438 -12.03 10.30 9.76
C THR A 438 -10.58 10.74 9.95
N ASP A 439 -9.62 9.82 9.89
CA ASP A 439 -8.19 10.12 10.10
C ASP A 439 -7.57 11.05 9.04
N ILE A 440 -8.14 11.09 7.83
CA ILE A 440 -7.59 11.85 6.71
C ILE A 440 -8.53 12.95 6.21
N THR A 441 -9.69 13.11 6.85
CA THR A 441 -10.76 14.00 6.45
C THR A 441 -10.99 15.05 7.53
N SER A 442 -11.17 16.31 7.15
CA SER A 442 -11.64 17.37 8.05
C SER A 442 -12.91 17.99 7.47
N ILE A 443 -14.02 17.93 8.20
CA ILE A 443 -15.29 18.56 7.79
C ILE A 443 -15.41 19.92 8.48
N ILE A 444 -15.63 20.97 7.69
CA ILE A 444 -15.87 22.33 8.14
C ILE A 444 -17.32 22.70 7.81
N ARG A 445 -18.05 23.23 8.78
CA ARG A 445 -19.43 23.68 8.58
C ARG A 445 -19.49 25.20 8.39
N GLY A 446 -20.19 25.68 7.37
CA GLY A 446 -20.39 27.11 7.12
C GLY A 446 -21.32 27.76 8.15
N ASP A 447 -22.23 26.99 8.74
CA ASP A 447 -23.18 27.48 9.75
C ASP A 447 -22.46 27.96 11.04
N ASP A 448 -21.25 27.47 11.29
CA ASP A 448 -20.34 27.95 12.34
C ASP A 448 -19.95 29.44 12.18
N MET A 449 -20.21 30.02 11.01
CA MET A 449 -19.89 31.41 10.67
C MET A 449 -21.09 32.34 10.70
N HIS A 450 -22.22 31.91 11.25
CA HIS A 450 -23.29 32.83 11.61
C HIS A 450 -22.75 33.92 12.54
N LYS A 451 -23.22 35.17 12.35
CA LYS A 451 -22.80 36.29 13.22
C LYS A 451 -23.48 36.28 14.58
N TRP A 452 -24.63 35.61 14.69
CA TRP A 452 -25.52 35.73 15.83
C TRP A 452 -26.09 34.38 16.28
N GLU A 453 -26.36 34.26 17.57
CA GLU A 453 -27.08 33.13 18.15
C GLU A 453 -28.60 33.23 17.89
N ARG A 454 -29.32 32.13 18.12
CA ARG A 454 -30.78 32.11 17.97
C ARG A 454 -31.42 33.10 18.93
N GLY A 455 -32.44 33.82 18.46
CA GLY A 455 -33.17 34.82 19.26
C GLY A 455 -32.60 36.25 19.18
N ASN A 456 -31.45 36.45 18.52
CA ASN A 456 -30.94 37.79 18.25
C ASN A 456 -31.90 38.61 17.37
N GLU A 457 -32.06 39.90 17.67
CA GLU A 457 -33.02 40.78 16.96
C GLU A 457 -32.74 40.92 15.47
N ASN A 458 -31.47 40.79 15.05
CA ASN A 458 -31.09 40.88 13.63
C ASN A 458 -31.77 39.81 12.76
N TRP A 459 -32.18 38.67 13.34
CA TRP A 459 -32.90 37.61 12.62
C TRP A 459 -34.31 38.01 12.18
N LYS A 460 -34.87 39.11 12.72
CA LYS A 460 -36.15 39.67 12.27
C LYS A 460 -36.03 40.42 10.94
N HIS A 461 -34.81 40.85 10.58
CA HIS A 461 -34.56 41.70 9.41
C HIS A 461 -33.78 41.00 8.30
N VAL A 462 -33.02 39.95 8.65
CA VAL A 462 -32.12 39.27 7.72
C VAL A 462 -32.22 37.76 7.95
N THR A 463 -32.32 36.99 6.88
CA THR A 463 -32.31 35.52 6.97
C THR A 463 -30.87 35.01 7.05
N HIS A 464 -30.67 33.83 7.66
CA HIS A 464 -29.38 33.13 7.64
C HIS A 464 -28.86 32.78 6.23
N LEU A 465 -29.72 32.79 5.20
CA LEU A 465 -29.33 32.61 3.81
C LEU A 465 -28.67 33.86 3.23
N ASN A 466 -28.88 35.03 3.83
CA ASN A 466 -28.25 36.26 3.39
C ASN A 466 -26.76 36.27 3.77
N PRO A 467 -25.84 36.52 2.82
CA PRO A 467 -24.41 36.57 3.09
C PRO A 467 -24.03 37.60 4.18
N LYS A 468 -24.82 38.66 4.38
CA LYS A 468 -24.57 39.66 5.45
C LYS A 468 -24.70 39.09 6.86
N ALA A 469 -25.48 38.02 7.05
CA ALA A 469 -25.64 37.35 8.34
C ALA A 469 -24.48 36.39 8.68
N ASN A 470 -23.51 36.24 7.77
CA ASN A 470 -22.42 35.28 7.87
C ASN A 470 -21.06 35.98 7.74
N ASP A 471 -20.04 35.49 8.44
CA ASP A 471 -18.67 35.97 8.38
C ASP A 471 -17.87 35.37 7.20
N ILE A 472 -18.42 35.46 5.99
CA ILE A 472 -17.90 34.79 4.78
C ILE A 472 -16.43 35.11 4.42
N HIS A 473 -15.94 36.30 4.79
CA HIS A 473 -14.53 36.67 4.54
C HIS A 473 -13.56 36.02 5.53
N LYS A 474 -13.99 35.84 6.79
CA LYS A 474 -13.22 35.09 7.78
C LYS A 474 -13.22 33.60 7.38
N ASP A 475 -14.35 33.11 6.89
CA ASP A 475 -14.48 31.75 6.38
C ASP A 475 -13.49 31.47 5.24
N PHE A 476 -13.42 32.36 4.25
CA PHE A 476 -12.41 32.33 3.20
C PHE A 476 -10.97 32.30 3.74
N SER A 477 -10.65 33.12 4.74
CA SER A 477 -9.32 33.13 5.37
C SER A 477 -8.99 31.80 6.04
N ASP A 478 -9.95 31.19 6.73
CA ASP A 478 -9.75 29.91 7.42
C ASP A 478 -9.57 28.76 6.41
N ILE A 479 -10.37 28.74 5.34
CA ILE A 479 -10.24 27.77 4.24
C ILE A 479 -8.87 27.89 3.57
N LYS A 480 -8.39 29.12 3.33
CA LYS A 480 -7.06 29.36 2.75
C LYS A 480 -5.95 28.78 3.65
N LYS A 481 -6.01 29.02 4.96
CA LYS A 481 -5.05 28.46 5.93
C LYS A 481 -5.06 26.94 5.91
N LEU A 482 -6.24 26.32 5.88
CA LEU A 482 -6.38 24.88 5.78
C LEU A 482 -5.81 24.34 4.46
N LYS A 483 -6.00 25.03 3.33
CA LYS A 483 -5.38 24.68 2.03
C LYS A 483 -3.84 24.74 2.07
N GLU A 484 -3.29 25.62 2.88
CA GLU A 484 -1.85 25.75 3.10
C GLU A 484 -1.30 24.73 4.11
N GLY A 485 -2.17 24.02 4.84
CA GLY A 485 -1.80 23.00 5.82
C GLY A 485 -1.77 23.47 7.28
N TYR A 486 -2.24 24.69 7.56
CA TYR A 486 -2.31 25.25 8.91
C TYR A 486 -3.64 24.88 9.58
N SER A 487 -3.61 24.66 10.90
CA SER A 487 -4.83 24.53 11.71
C SER A 487 -5.56 25.87 11.87
N VAL A 488 -6.85 25.81 12.16
CA VAL A 488 -7.69 26.98 12.46
C VAL A 488 -8.50 26.78 13.74
N LEU A 489 -8.88 27.87 14.41
CA LEU A 489 -9.75 27.84 15.59
C LEU A 489 -11.16 28.28 15.20
N ARG A 490 -12.15 27.41 15.41
CA ARG A 490 -13.57 27.70 15.08
C ARG A 490 -14.48 27.40 16.26
N LYS A 491 -15.66 28.03 16.26
CA LYS A 491 -16.75 27.75 17.18
C LYS A 491 -17.79 26.92 16.45
N HIS A 492 -18.42 25.95 17.11
CA HIS A 492 -19.49 25.18 16.52
C HIS A 492 -20.84 25.86 16.78
N TYR A 493 -21.68 26.06 15.77
CA TYR A 493 -23.07 26.48 15.95
C TYR A 493 -23.95 25.27 16.25
N ASN A 494 -24.49 25.19 17.47
CA ASN A 494 -25.36 24.09 17.87
C ASN A 494 -26.80 24.36 17.40
N HIS A 495 -27.35 23.50 16.55
CA HIS A 495 -28.70 23.67 15.99
C HIS A 495 -29.84 23.36 16.97
N ASP A 496 -29.58 22.71 18.10
CA ASP A 496 -30.61 22.36 19.07
C ASP A 496 -30.96 23.59 19.91
N ASN A 497 -29.94 24.19 20.54
CA ASN A 497 -30.11 25.38 21.39
C ASN A 497 -29.89 26.71 20.64
N GLY A 498 -29.19 26.72 19.52
CA GLY A 498 -28.90 27.91 18.72
C GLY A 498 -27.71 28.74 19.21
N ASN A 499 -26.82 28.18 20.02
CA ASN A 499 -25.68 28.86 20.64
C ASN A 499 -24.34 28.42 20.03
N PHE A 500 -23.30 29.24 20.21
CA PHE A 500 -21.93 28.89 19.82
C PHE A 500 -21.19 28.13 20.92
N SER A 501 -20.41 27.12 20.53
CA SER A 501 -19.47 26.45 21.42
C SER A 501 -18.26 27.33 21.75
N LEU A 502 -17.47 26.87 22.73
CA LEU A 502 -16.09 27.34 22.88
C LEU A 502 -15.27 27.02 21.62
N PRO A 503 -14.28 27.87 21.27
CA PRO A 503 -13.40 27.60 20.14
C PRO A 503 -12.63 26.29 20.29
N PHE A 504 -12.54 25.51 19.22
CA PHE A 504 -11.73 24.29 19.14
C PHE A 504 -10.86 24.31 17.89
N GLU A 505 -9.76 23.56 17.93
CA GLU A 505 -8.81 23.46 16.82
C GLU A 505 -9.31 22.47 15.77
N ILE A 506 -9.33 22.91 14.52
CA ILE A 506 -9.53 22.08 13.34
C ILE A 506 -8.18 21.95 12.63
N LYS A 507 -7.67 20.73 12.55
CA LYS A 507 -6.42 20.41 11.85
C LYS A 507 -6.67 20.31 10.34
N SER A 508 -5.66 20.70 9.55
CA SER A 508 -5.66 20.46 8.10
C SER A 508 -5.27 19.02 7.81
N ASN A 509 -6.22 18.22 7.32
CA ASN A 509 -6.01 16.84 6.88
C ASN A 509 -5.79 16.77 5.35
N LYS A 510 -5.54 15.56 4.81
CA LYS A 510 -5.32 15.36 3.36
C LYS A 510 -6.53 15.78 2.53
N LEU A 511 -7.73 15.51 3.04
CA LEU A 511 -9.00 15.93 2.48
C LEU A 511 -9.67 16.92 3.45
N VAL A 512 -10.05 18.09 2.94
CA VAL A 512 -10.80 19.08 3.71
C VAL A 512 -12.12 19.34 2.98
N MET A 513 -13.23 18.99 3.62
CA MET A 513 -14.57 19.21 3.08
C MET A 513 -15.19 20.40 3.78
N PHE A 514 -15.61 21.40 3.02
CA PHE A 514 -16.39 22.52 3.52
C PHE A 514 -17.84 22.33 3.10
N GLU A 515 -18.76 22.19 4.04
CA GLU A 515 -20.20 22.19 3.76
C GLU A 515 -20.85 23.47 4.23
N GLY A 516 -21.73 24.05 3.42
CA GLY A 516 -22.44 25.24 3.86
C GLY A 516 -23.42 25.80 2.85
N LEU A 517 -23.97 26.96 3.21
CA LEU A 517 -24.87 27.73 2.36
C LEU A 517 -24.13 28.53 1.29
N HIS A 518 -22.91 29.02 1.58
CA HIS A 518 -22.18 29.97 0.72
C HIS A 518 -20.79 29.53 0.25
N PRO A 519 -20.50 28.23 -0.01
CA PRO A 519 -19.16 27.82 -0.40
C PRO A 519 -18.67 28.53 -1.68
N PHE A 520 -19.55 28.71 -2.66
CA PHE A 520 -19.20 29.25 -3.98
C PHE A 520 -19.67 30.68 -4.20
N TYR A 521 -20.09 31.38 -3.15
CA TYR A 521 -20.62 32.74 -3.24
C TYR A 521 -19.49 33.75 -3.54
N LEU A 522 -18.38 33.67 -2.82
CA LEU A 522 -17.19 34.47 -3.08
C LEU A 522 -16.36 33.83 -4.20
N LYS A 523 -16.12 34.56 -5.29
CA LYS A 523 -15.31 34.07 -6.44
C LYS A 523 -13.94 33.53 -6.01
N ASN A 524 -13.26 34.23 -5.10
CA ASN A 524 -11.95 33.81 -4.61
C ASN A 524 -12.01 32.53 -3.76
N GLN A 525 -13.10 32.32 -3.00
CA GLN A 525 -13.31 31.11 -2.23
C GLN A 525 -13.65 29.93 -3.15
N ALA A 526 -14.54 30.15 -4.13
CA ALA A 526 -14.87 29.15 -5.15
C ALA A 526 -13.62 28.65 -5.89
N ALA A 527 -12.68 29.54 -6.20
CA ALA A 527 -11.41 29.19 -6.86
C ALA A 527 -10.41 28.44 -5.95
N LEU A 528 -10.64 28.39 -4.64
CA LEU A 528 -9.80 27.60 -3.72
C LEU A 528 -10.21 26.12 -3.65
N TYR A 529 -11.42 25.75 -4.05
CA TYR A 529 -11.82 24.34 -4.04
C TYR A 529 -11.23 23.61 -5.23
N ASP A 530 -10.73 22.39 -4.97
CA ASP A 530 -10.25 21.49 -6.01
C ASP A 530 -11.42 20.67 -6.62
N LEU A 531 -12.53 20.50 -5.86
CA LEU A 531 -13.80 19.97 -6.35
C LEU A 531 -14.99 20.73 -5.73
N LYS A 532 -15.96 21.12 -6.55
CA LYS A 532 -17.17 21.84 -6.13
C LYS A 532 -18.40 20.97 -6.33
N VAL A 533 -18.99 20.49 -5.24
CA VAL A 533 -20.20 19.66 -5.24
C VAL A 533 -21.40 20.50 -4.82
N PHE A 534 -22.53 20.33 -5.49
CA PHE A 534 -23.79 20.97 -5.13
C PHE A 534 -24.90 19.94 -4.97
N ILE A 535 -25.63 19.99 -3.86
CA ILE A 535 -26.74 19.07 -3.58
C ILE A 535 -28.06 19.82 -3.79
N ARG A 536 -28.86 19.35 -4.76
CA ARG A 536 -30.12 19.96 -5.18
C ARG A 536 -31.20 18.89 -5.39
N PRO A 537 -31.79 18.34 -4.33
CA PRO A 537 -33.01 17.53 -4.49
C PRO A 537 -34.13 18.38 -5.11
N ASP A 538 -35.07 17.72 -5.78
CA ASP A 538 -36.33 18.35 -6.19
C ASP A 538 -37.00 19.04 -4.99
N GLU A 539 -37.67 20.16 -5.26
CA GLU A 539 -38.23 21.00 -4.21
C GLU A 539 -39.28 20.24 -3.38
N SER A 540 -40.07 19.36 -4.01
CA SER A 540 -41.03 18.50 -3.31
C SER A 540 -40.36 17.58 -2.30
N ILE A 541 -39.27 16.92 -2.70
CA ILE A 541 -38.48 16.00 -1.87
C ILE A 541 -37.77 16.78 -0.75
N ARG A 542 -37.23 17.96 -1.06
CA ARG A 542 -36.57 18.84 -0.07
C ARG A 542 -37.53 19.27 1.03
N ILE A 543 -38.74 19.69 0.65
CA ILE A 543 -39.79 20.12 1.58
C ILE A 543 -40.22 18.93 2.44
N GLU A 544 -40.46 17.76 1.84
CA GLU A 544 -40.82 16.52 2.54
C GLU A 544 -39.78 16.14 3.60
N GLN A 545 -38.50 16.08 3.22
CA GLN A 545 -37.39 15.75 4.13
C GLN A 545 -37.23 16.78 5.25
N LYS A 546 -37.36 18.07 4.92
CA LYS A 546 -37.26 19.16 5.90
C LYS A 546 -38.42 19.13 6.90
N LEU A 547 -39.63 18.86 6.42
CA LEU A 547 -40.81 18.69 7.28
C LEU A 547 -40.64 17.51 8.23
N ALA A 548 -40.30 16.33 7.70
CA ALA A 548 -40.10 15.12 8.51
C ALA A 548 -39.07 15.35 9.62
N ARG A 549 -37.94 15.98 9.28
CA ARG A 549 -36.87 16.26 10.24
C ARG A 549 -37.24 17.32 11.27
N ASP A 550 -37.74 18.48 10.84
CA ASP A 550 -37.97 19.61 11.75
C ASP A 550 -39.24 19.41 12.63
N THR A 551 -40.21 18.61 12.18
CA THR A 551 -41.37 18.21 13.01
C THR A 551 -41.04 17.07 13.97
N GLY A 552 -40.30 16.05 13.52
CA GLY A 552 -39.95 14.89 14.32
C GLY A 552 -38.82 15.14 15.33
N GLU A 553 -37.69 15.70 14.89
CA GLU A 553 -36.49 15.85 15.72
C GLU A 553 -36.45 17.17 16.50
N ARG A 554 -37.10 18.22 15.99
CA ARG A 554 -36.99 19.60 16.52
C ARG A 554 -38.29 20.18 17.06
N GLY A 555 -39.38 19.41 17.06
CA GLY A 555 -40.66 19.78 17.66
C GLY A 555 -41.35 21.01 17.05
N LYS A 556 -41.06 21.35 15.79
CA LYS A 556 -41.73 22.47 15.09
C LYS A 556 -43.09 22.03 14.52
N THR A 557 -44.00 22.98 14.33
CA THR A 557 -45.26 22.74 13.63
C THR A 557 -45.06 22.70 12.11
N SER A 558 -45.78 21.83 11.40
CA SER A 558 -45.69 21.69 9.95
C SER A 558 -45.97 23.01 9.22
N GLU A 559 -47.00 23.75 9.65
CA GLU A 559 -47.33 25.08 9.12
C GLU A 559 -46.19 26.09 9.31
N GLY A 560 -45.55 26.08 10.49
CA GLY A 560 -44.42 26.97 10.78
C GLY A 560 -43.20 26.70 9.89
N VAL A 561 -42.98 25.42 9.54
CA VAL A 561 -41.89 25.03 8.63
C VAL A 561 -42.18 25.45 7.19
N ILE A 562 -43.42 25.29 6.71
CA ILE A 562 -43.83 25.70 5.35
C ILE A 562 -43.74 27.22 5.19
N ASN A 563 -44.30 27.99 6.13
CA ASN A 563 -44.22 29.46 6.08
C ASN A 563 -42.75 29.93 6.07
N GLN A 564 -41.90 29.32 6.90
CA GLN A 564 -40.47 29.61 6.92
C GLN A 564 -39.75 29.25 5.61
N ILE A 565 -40.21 28.26 4.86
CA ILE A 565 -39.66 27.92 3.54
C ILE A 565 -40.05 29.00 2.53
N ASN A 566 -41.32 29.37 2.47
CA ASN A 566 -41.85 30.38 1.55
C ASN A 566 -41.18 31.75 1.77
N ASP A 567 -41.07 32.19 3.03
CA ASP A 567 -40.44 33.48 3.40
C ASP A 567 -38.97 33.56 2.98
N ARG A 568 -38.30 32.41 2.79
CA ARG A 568 -36.88 32.32 2.47
C ARG A 568 -36.60 32.02 1.01
N GLN A 569 -37.63 31.83 0.19
CA GLN A 569 -37.49 31.36 -1.18
C GLN A 569 -36.69 32.35 -2.04
N GLU A 570 -37.00 33.64 -1.95
CA GLU A 570 -36.28 34.70 -2.69
C GLU A 570 -34.79 34.76 -2.33
N ASP A 571 -34.46 34.70 -1.04
CA ASP A 571 -33.07 34.67 -0.58
C ASP A 571 -32.35 33.38 -1.02
N SER A 572 -33.05 32.24 -1.04
CA SER A 572 -32.51 30.97 -1.53
C SER A 572 -32.17 31.04 -3.01
N ASP A 573 -33.08 31.52 -3.85
CA ASP A 573 -32.86 31.64 -5.29
C ASP A 573 -31.71 32.60 -5.59
N LYS A 574 -31.66 33.74 -4.87
CA LYS A 574 -30.66 34.79 -5.07
C LYS A 574 -29.27 34.42 -4.58
N TYR A 575 -29.14 33.85 -3.39
CA TYR A 575 -27.85 33.64 -2.75
C TYR A 575 -27.37 32.20 -2.78
N ILE A 576 -28.27 31.21 -2.83
CA ILE A 576 -27.93 29.79 -2.71
C ILE A 576 -27.96 29.10 -4.08
N LYS A 577 -29.13 29.05 -4.75
CA LYS A 577 -29.27 28.35 -6.04
C LYS A 577 -28.41 28.98 -7.14
N ALA A 578 -28.20 30.31 -7.10
CA ALA A 578 -27.29 31.00 -8.00
C ALA A 578 -25.84 30.48 -8.00
N GLN A 579 -25.42 29.76 -6.95
CA GLN A 579 -24.09 29.15 -6.85
C GLN A 579 -23.96 27.83 -7.63
N GLU A 580 -25.07 27.21 -8.03
CA GLU A 580 -25.10 25.91 -8.73
C GLU A 580 -24.25 25.93 -10.00
N LYS A 581 -24.29 27.03 -10.77
CA LYS A 581 -23.51 27.20 -12.00
C LYS A 581 -21.99 27.07 -11.82
N ASN A 582 -21.50 27.25 -10.58
CA ASN A 582 -20.08 27.13 -10.26
C ASN A 582 -19.68 25.70 -9.88
N ALA A 583 -20.64 24.77 -9.73
CA ALA A 583 -20.39 23.40 -9.30
C ALA A 583 -19.83 22.53 -10.43
N ASP A 584 -18.91 21.64 -10.08
CA ASP A 584 -18.34 20.62 -10.97
C ASP A 584 -19.21 19.36 -10.97
N VAL A 585 -19.86 19.04 -9.85
CA VAL A 585 -20.79 17.91 -9.69
C VAL A 585 -22.05 18.37 -8.99
N ILE A 586 -23.20 18.00 -9.52
CA ILE A 586 -24.52 18.29 -8.96
C ILE A 586 -25.26 16.98 -8.74
N PHE A 587 -25.66 16.71 -7.51
CA PHE A 587 -26.51 15.58 -7.16
C PHE A 587 -27.95 16.04 -6.95
N SER A 588 -28.89 15.41 -7.64
CA SER A 588 -30.30 15.76 -7.60
C SER A 588 -31.17 14.51 -7.48
N PHE A 589 -31.94 14.42 -6.40
CA PHE A 589 -33.00 13.42 -6.29
C PHE A 589 -34.24 13.96 -6.99
N ILE A 590 -34.77 13.22 -7.95
CA ILE A 590 -35.97 13.60 -8.71
C ILE A 590 -37.10 12.58 -8.50
N PRO A 591 -38.37 13.01 -8.52
CA PRO A 591 -39.49 12.08 -8.49
C PRO A 591 -39.53 11.21 -9.75
N ALA A 592 -39.74 9.91 -9.58
CA ALA A 592 -40.09 8.96 -10.63
C ALA A 592 -41.37 8.23 -10.23
N GLU A 593 -42.12 7.67 -11.18
CA GLU A 593 -43.52 7.22 -11.01
C GLU A 593 -43.84 6.59 -9.63
N ASN A 594 -43.06 5.59 -9.21
CA ASN A 594 -43.25 4.88 -7.93
C ASN A 594 -42.04 4.95 -6.98
N GLU A 595 -40.95 5.63 -7.37
CA GLU A 595 -39.68 5.67 -6.63
C GLU A 595 -38.95 7.02 -6.81
N ARG A 596 -37.84 7.23 -6.11
CA ARG A 596 -36.94 8.37 -6.38
C ARG A 596 -35.90 7.93 -7.40
N ALA A 597 -35.47 8.83 -8.27
CA ALA A 597 -34.30 8.62 -9.14
C ALA A 597 -33.15 9.54 -8.72
N LEU A 598 -31.92 9.12 -8.98
CA LEU A 598 -30.73 9.96 -8.81
C LEU A 598 -30.31 10.53 -10.17
N MET A 599 -30.40 11.84 -10.32
CA MET A 599 -29.82 12.59 -11.43
C MET A 599 -28.49 13.20 -10.98
N VAL A 600 -27.44 12.96 -11.76
CA VAL A 600 -26.12 13.52 -11.53
C VAL A 600 -25.71 14.33 -12.76
N THR A 601 -25.35 15.58 -12.55
CA THR A 601 -24.77 16.42 -13.59
C THR A 601 -23.32 16.70 -13.24
N LEU A 602 -22.41 16.45 -14.16
CA LEU A 602 -20.98 16.62 -13.95
C LEU A 602 -20.31 17.14 -15.22
N ALA A 603 -19.08 17.63 -15.09
CA ALA A 603 -18.29 18.05 -16.26
C ALA A 603 -18.01 16.86 -17.20
N ASN A 604 -18.00 17.12 -18.51
CA ASN A 604 -17.78 16.09 -19.54
C ASN A 604 -16.31 15.62 -19.65
N ASP A 605 -15.38 16.25 -18.91
CA ASP A 605 -13.96 15.87 -18.82
C ASP A 605 -13.71 14.68 -17.86
N ILE A 606 -14.72 14.27 -17.10
CA ILE A 606 -14.67 13.10 -16.21
C ILE A 606 -15.27 11.91 -16.96
N PRO A 607 -14.49 10.91 -17.42
CA PRO A 607 -15.04 9.76 -18.12
C PRO A 607 -15.82 8.86 -17.16
N LEU A 608 -17.03 8.48 -17.55
CA LEU A 608 -17.92 7.62 -16.75
C LEU A 608 -18.20 6.25 -17.39
N ASP A 609 -17.70 5.99 -18.61
CA ASP A 609 -18.09 4.81 -19.39
C ASP A 609 -17.88 3.49 -18.63
N ASN A 610 -16.72 3.34 -18.00
CA ASN A 610 -16.38 2.13 -17.25
C ASN A 610 -17.23 2.00 -15.96
N LEU A 611 -17.47 3.10 -15.25
CA LEU A 611 -18.33 3.12 -14.07
C LEU A 611 -19.79 2.77 -14.44
N ILE A 612 -20.31 3.32 -15.55
CA ILE A 612 -21.64 3.02 -16.06
C ILE A 612 -21.76 1.55 -16.43
N LEU A 613 -20.77 1.00 -17.15
CA LEU A 613 -20.72 -0.42 -17.50
C LEU A 613 -20.78 -1.28 -16.24
N GLN A 614 -19.91 -1.01 -15.25
CA GLN A 614 -19.87 -1.75 -13.98
C GLN A 614 -21.18 -1.65 -13.19
N LEU A 615 -21.80 -0.48 -13.14
CA LEU A 615 -23.10 -0.28 -12.48
C LEU A 615 -24.22 -1.07 -13.18
N SER A 616 -24.20 -1.13 -14.51
CA SER A 616 -25.18 -1.90 -15.30
C SER A 616 -25.01 -3.41 -15.17
N GLU A 617 -23.78 -3.91 -15.04
CA GLU A 617 -23.49 -5.34 -14.92
C GLU A 617 -23.75 -5.90 -13.51
N ASN A 618 -23.57 -5.08 -12.47
CA ASN A 618 -23.62 -5.51 -11.07
C ASN A 618 -24.87 -5.03 -10.31
N GLY A 619 -25.69 -4.16 -10.89
CA GLY A 619 -26.91 -3.60 -10.28
C GLY A 619 -28.17 -3.85 -11.12
N ASN A 620 -29.34 -3.73 -10.48
CA ASN A 620 -30.62 -3.71 -11.20
C ASN A 620 -31.01 -2.25 -11.46
N LEU A 621 -30.23 -1.59 -12.32
CA LEU A 621 -30.32 -0.15 -12.59
C LEU A 621 -30.71 0.13 -14.04
N ASP A 622 -31.72 0.97 -14.22
CA ASP A 622 -31.98 1.66 -15.48
C ASP A 622 -31.15 2.95 -15.50
N ILE A 623 -30.23 3.04 -16.46
CA ILE A 623 -29.21 4.10 -16.53
C ILE A 623 -29.35 4.82 -17.88
N THR A 624 -29.64 6.12 -17.81
CA THR A 624 -29.62 7.01 -18.97
C THR A 624 -28.42 7.95 -18.86
N HIS A 625 -27.62 8.06 -19.92
CA HIS A 625 -26.45 8.94 -19.99
C HIS A 625 -26.49 9.80 -21.24
N GLU A 626 -26.42 11.11 -21.06
CA GLU A 626 -26.48 12.09 -22.15
C GLU A 626 -25.43 13.20 -21.94
N PHE A 627 -24.88 13.69 -23.04
CA PHE A 627 -24.05 14.90 -23.05
C PHE A 627 -24.92 16.13 -23.28
N SER A 628 -24.60 17.22 -22.58
CA SER A 628 -25.27 18.52 -22.66
C SER A 628 -24.35 19.56 -23.28
N ASP A 629 -24.93 20.59 -23.92
CA ASP A 629 -24.21 21.63 -24.65
C ASP A 629 -23.33 22.54 -23.74
N ASP A 630 -23.53 22.50 -22.41
CA ASP A 630 -22.82 23.33 -21.42
C ASP A 630 -21.54 22.67 -20.83
N ASP A 631 -20.76 21.95 -21.64
CA ASP A 631 -19.56 21.18 -21.20
C ASP A 631 -19.86 20.19 -20.07
N LYS A 632 -21.09 19.67 -20.04
CA LYS A 632 -21.61 18.80 -19.00
C LYS A 632 -22.13 17.50 -19.57
N GLN A 633 -22.25 16.51 -18.70
CA GLN A 633 -22.94 15.26 -18.94
C GLN A 633 -23.91 14.99 -17.80
N VAL A 634 -24.98 14.28 -18.11
CA VAL A 634 -26.09 13.97 -17.21
C VAL A 634 -26.26 12.47 -17.15
N LEU A 635 -26.26 11.94 -15.93
CA LEU A 635 -26.52 10.54 -15.64
C LEU A 635 -27.79 10.45 -14.80
N ILE A 636 -28.78 9.69 -15.26
CA ILE A 636 -30.02 9.41 -14.53
C ILE A 636 -30.04 7.94 -14.19
N LEU A 637 -30.14 7.62 -12.90
CA LEU A 637 -30.16 6.25 -12.39
C LEU A 637 -31.48 5.97 -11.65
N LYS A 638 -32.09 4.83 -11.97
CA LYS A 638 -33.31 4.32 -11.34
C LYS A 638 -33.13 2.85 -10.96
N GLY A 639 -33.59 2.46 -9.77
CA GLY A 639 -33.55 1.08 -9.29
C GLY A 639 -32.62 0.88 -8.09
N GLU A 640 -32.16 -0.34 -7.90
CA GLU A 640 -31.47 -0.76 -6.68
C GLU A 640 -30.10 -1.38 -6.95
N ILE A 641 -29.18 -1.17 -6.01
CA ILE A 641 -27.86 -1.78 -6.01
C ILE A 641 -27.42 -2.04 -4.56
N SER A 642 -26.90 -3.24 -4.29
CA SER A 642 -26.44 -3.60 -2.96
C SER A 642 -25.11 -2.92 -2.61
N ASP A 643 -24.86 -2.75 -1.31
CA ASP A 643 -23.55 -2.33 -0.78
C ASP A 643 -22.41 -3.25 -1.25
N THR A 644 -22.72 -4.55 -1.41
CA THR A 644 -21.77 -5.56 -1.87
C THR A 644 -21.32 -5.31 -3.32
N ALA A 645 -22.26 -4.92 -4.19
CA ALA A 645 -21.97 -4.58 -5.57
C ALA A 645 -21.18 -3.28 -5.64
N ILE A 646 -21.57 -2.25 -4.89
CA ILE A 646 -20.82 -0.99 -4.79
C ILE A 646 -19.37 -1.21 -4.36
N GLU A 647 -19.13 -2.05 -3.34
CA GLU A 647 -17.77 -2.36 -2.90
C GLU A 647 -16.95 -3.12 -3.96
N LEU A 648 -17.60 -3.99 -4.74
CA LEU A 648 -16.94 -4.71 -5.83
C LEU A 648 -16.52 -3.74 -6.93
N ILE A 649 -17.42 -2.84 -7.35
CA ILE A 649 -17.12 -1.79 -8.32
C ILE A 649 -15.99 -0.89 -7.80
N ALA A 650 -16.08 -0.42 -6.56
CA ALA A 650 -15.05 0.40 -5.94
C ALA A 650 -13.68 -0.29 -5.86
N PHE A 651 -13.65 -1.62 -5.68
CA PHE A 651 -12.41 -2.38 -5.63
C PHE A 651 -11.65 -2.32 -6.96
N ASP A 652 -12.38 -2.27 -8.07
CA ASP A 652 -11.85 -2.22 -9.43
C ASP A 652 -11.60 -0.78 -9.91
N GLU A 653 -12.52 0.15 -9.66
CA GLU A 653 -12.45 1.56 -10.12
C GLU A 653 -11.58 2.45 -9.22
N ALA A 654 -11.55 2.22 -7.91
CA ALA A 654 -10.86 3.08 -6.94
C ALA A 654 -9.67 2.42 -6.20
N PRO A 655 -8.76 1.68 -6.87
CA PRO A 655 -7.60 1.07 -6.21
C PRO A 655 -6.61 2.11 -5.64
N TRP A 656 -6.68 3.35 -6.14
CA TRP A 656 -5.87 4.49 -5.71
C TRP A 656 -6.17 4.95 -4.28
N LEU A 657 -7.32 4.59 -3.69
CA LEU A 657 -7.61 4.86 -2.27
C LEU A 657 -6.53 4.26 -1.35
N GLU A 658 -6.00 3.10 -1.69
CA GLU A 658 -4.92 2.48 -0.93
C GLU A 658 -3.61 3.26 -1.03
N ASP A 659 -3.38 3.98 -2.14
CA ASP A 659 -2.21 4.83 -2.30
C ASP A 659 -2.28 6.07 -1.39
N LEU A 660 -3.48 6.46 -0.93
CA LEU A 660 -3.71 7.46 0.12
C LEU A 660 -3.64 6.89 1.55
N GLY A 661 -3.55 5.55 1.69
CA GLY A 661 -3.53 4.84 2.98
C GLY A 661 -4.92 4.47 3.52
N ILE A 662 -5.92 4.44 2.64
CA ILE A 662 -7.31 4.08 2.94
C ILE A 662 -7.53 2.62 2.51
N TYR A 663 -7.75 1.74 3.48
CA TYR A 663 -7.83 0.29 3.25
C TYR A 663 -9.16 -0.35 3.69
N GLN A 664 -9.98 0.41 4.41
CA GLN A 664 -11.25 0.00 4.98
C GLN A 664 -12.23 1.15 4.79
N SER A 665 -12.83 1.21 3.61
CA SER A 665 -13.92 2.13 3.30
C SER A 665 -15.25 1.49 3.65
N GLU A 666 -16.17 2.27 4.19
CA GLU A 666 -17.55 1.87 4.43
C GLU A 666 -18.44 2.32 3.26
N TRP A 667 -19.05 1.36 2.59
CA TRP A 667 -19.90 1.56 1.42
C TRP A 667 -21.36 1.44 1.79
N GLU A 668 -22.17 2.35 1.30
CA GLU A 668 -23.62 2.29 1.42
C GLU A 668 -24.26 1.62 0.21
N ASN A 669 -25.53 1.25 0.34
CA ASN A 669 -26.33 0.72 -0.76
C ASN A 669 -27.01 1.84 -1.56
N ASN A 670 -27.59 1.46 -2.70
CA ASN A 670 -28.43 2.31 -3.56
C ASN A 670 -27.75 3.64 -3.91
N TYR A 671 -28.53 4.73 -3.92
CA TYR A 671 -28.06 6.05 -4.34
C TYR A 671 -26.94 6.61 -3.46
N ASN A 672 -26.90 6.27 -2.18
CA ASN A 672 -25.80 6.70 -1.30
C ASN A 672 -24.47 6.08 -1.75
N GLY A 673 -24.46 4.79 -2.08
CA GLY A 673 -23.29 4.10 -2.64
C GLY A 673 -22.89 4.63 -4.01
N ILE A 674 -23.86 4.93 -4.88
CA ILE A 674 -23.59 5.52 -6.20
C ILE A 674 -22.96 6.91 -6.06
N MET A 675 -23.46 7.75 -5.14
CA MET A 675 -22.87 9.06 -4.85
C MET A 675 -21.42 8.93 -4.37
N GLN A 676 -21.11 7.91 -3.56
CA GLN A 676 -19.73 7.61 -3.12
C GLN A 676 -18.83 7.27 -4.32
N LEU A 677 -19.28 6.39 -5.24
CA LEU A 677 -18.50 6.03 -6.43
C LEU A 677 -18.24 7.22 -7.37
N ILE A 678 -19.27 8.02 -7.65
CA ILE A 678 -19.15 9.20 -8.52
C ILE A 678 -18.22 10.24 -7.90
N LEU A 679 -18.30 10.45 -6.58
CA LEU A 679 -17.38 11.33 -5.88
C LEU A 679 -15.93 10.87 -6.05
N LEU A 680 -15.67 9.56 -6.00
CA LEU A 680 -14.32 9.02 -6.17
C LEU A 680 -13.78 9.25 -7.57
N GLU A 681 -14.59 9.05 -8.61
CA GLU A 681 -14.19 9.38 -9.98
C GLU A 681 -13.86 10.87 -10.10
N ALA A 682 -14.76 11.75 -9.62
CA ALA A 682 -14.53 13.19 -9.67
C ALA A 682 -13.26 13.60 -8.91
N VAL A 683 -13.02 13.05 -7.72
CA VAL A 683 -11.80 13.30 -6.95
C VAL A 683 -10.57 12.78 -7.68
N TYR A 684 -10.61 11.56 -8.23
CA TYR A 684 -9.48 10.96 -8.94
C TYR A 684 -9.02 11.81 -10.13
N TYR A 685 -9.96 12.24 -10.98
CA TYR A 685 -9.63 13.06 -12.14
C TYR A 685 -9.15 14.47 -11.75
N LYS A 686 -9.80 15.13 -10.79
CA LYS A 686 -9.35 16.45 -10.31
C LYS A 686 -8.05 16.38 -9.49
N MET A 687 -7.65 15.22 -8.98
CA MET A 687 -6.36 15.03 -8.32
C MET A 687 -5.18 14.88 -9.29
N LYS A 688 -5.42 14.36 -10.50
CA LYS A 688 -4.41 14.13 -11.54
C LYS A 688 -4.17 15.34 -12.43
N LEU A 689 -5.14 16.24 -12.52
CA LEU A 689 -5.05 17.48 -13.27
C LEU A 689 -4.30 18.53 -12.43
N ASP A 690 -2.96 18.55 -12.56
CA ASP A 690 -2.08 19.73 -12.41
C ASP A 690 -0.64 19.36 -12.81
#